data_AF-A0A4Y3RVR4-F1
#
_entry.id   AF-A0A4Y3RVR4-F1
#
_cell.length_a   1.000
_cell.length_b   1.000
_cell.length_c   1.000
_cell.angle_alpha   90.00
_cell.angle_beta   90.00
_cell.angle_gamma   90.00
#
_symmetry.space_group_name_H-M   'P 1'
#
loop_
_entity.id
_entity.type
_entity.pdbx_description
1 polymer ?
#
loop_
_entity_poly.entity_id
_entity_poly.type
_entity_poly.pdbx_seq_one_letter_code
_entity_poly.pdbx_strand_id
1 'polypeptide(L)'
;MTTVSSPADRETRKSPLESLRALRADGTLAENYPSVAPLLAAMVSGGADADFRRAGNLLAQLDRQAVLTARPDTETAVVALTGHSTIGGVRAPLTAEFARHGVLVEDRLGDFDAYLRDLRDPASALHAPDVDLALWILDPQTLLDEMGTPWQADDLARTAERKLAQIESLATAFTGNATAALVLNTVPLPRSVTHQLIDHESRARAGIAWRDFNSGLLRLALGNPRIHVIDLDPVVASGVPLDEPRMAAYAKANLGDDLLARYAREVAHLSRMLRGRTKKVLVVDADNTLWDGILGDDGPDGIAAATTFRGEAFGNFQRVVKQIGTQGILLAVSSKNDHEPVVQVLKDHPDMVLREADFARVNANWQPKDANLLDIAEKLNLGVDSFVFADDSPFECGLVADSLPQVAVVRLDEEPALHIEKLLADGWFDTARLTDEDRARAALYRTESERAELLENAGSMEEYLEGLGVRVKLAEAGAGDIDRVAQLSLRTNQFNLTTVRLQPADVTARVDDPDHLVLAIRSGDRFGDNGVVGAVFARRSGEELHIDNMLLSCRVFARGIEQTAIASLLAHAAATGARAVLASYRPTAKNKNVREFWPSMGFTPTATADDELHFRHDLENLPAVPTHILLDSTLEGTAS
;
A
#
# COMPACT_ATOMS: atom_id res chain seq x y z
N MET A 1 9.38 28.39 44.60
CA MET A 1 10.85 28.32 44.46
C MET A 1 11.14 27.33 43.36
N THR A 2 11.42 27.90 42.19
CA THR A 2 11.69 27.28 40.91
C THR A 2 13.10 26.69 40.90
N THR A 3 13.22 25.37 40.76
CA THR A 3 14.47 24.76 40.27
C THR A 3 14.34 24.61 38.76
N VAL A 4 14.80 25.65 38.08
CA VAL A 4 15.14 25.63 36.65
C VAL A 4 16.22 24.58 36.47
N SER A 5 15.93 23.54 35.69
CA SER A 5 16.93 22.54 35.29
C SER A 5 18.03 23.23 34.48
N SER A 6 19.27 22.90 34.83
CA SER A 6 20.52 23.40 34.23
C SER A 6 20.59 23.11 32.72
N PRO A 7 21.24 23.95 31.89
CA PRO A 7 21.40 23.74 30.44
C PRO A 7 22.37 22.61 30.04
N ALA A 8 22.86 21.80 30.97
CA ALA A 8 24.04 20.96 30.78
C ALA A 8 23.80 19.49 30.34
N ASP A 9 22.55 19.02 30.24
CA ASP A 9 22.22 17.63 29.84
C ASP A 9 21.53 17.51 28.46
N ARG A 10 21.87 18.39 27.51
CA ARG A 10 21.66 18.08 26.09
C ARG A 10 22.90 17.33 25.59
N GLU A 11 22.97 16.02 25.83
CA GLU A 11 23.73 15.16 24.91
C GLU A 11 23.23 15.48 23.50
N THR A 12 24.11 16.00 22.66
CA THR A 12 23.80 16.35 21.26
C THR A 12 23.40 15.08 20.53
N ARG A 13 22.09 14.82 20.48
CA ARG A 13 21.50 13.71 19.71
C ARG A 13 22.01 13.85 18.28
N LYS A 14 22.81 12.88 17.81
CA LYS A 14 23.40 12.88 16.47
C LYS A 14 22.28 13.03 15.43
N SER A 15 22.54 13.79 14.36
CA SER A 15 21.60 13.85 13.24
C SER A 15 21.42 12.45 12.64
N PRO A 16 20.30 12.17 11.94
CA PRO A 16 20.08 10.84 11.37
C PRO A 16 21.22 10.38 10.43
N LEU A 17 21.83 11.30 9.68
CA LEU A 17 22.92 10.99 8.76
C LEU A 17 24.23 10.70 9.52
N GLU A 18 24.50 11.42 10.61
CA GLU A 18 25.64 11.15 11.48
C GLU A 18 25.52 9.81 12.18
N SER A 19 24.31 9.44 12.62
CA SER A 19 24.03 8.11 13.18
C SER A 19 24.30 7.01 12.15
N LEU A 20 23.83 7.18 10.91
CA LEU A 20 24.10 6.23 9.82
C LEU A 20 25.60 6.12 9.49
N ARG A 21 26.31 7.25 9.46
CA ARG A 21 27.77 7.29 9.26
C ARG A 21 28.53 6.64 10.40
N ALA A 22 28.08 6.81 11.64
CA ALA A 22 28.69 6.16 12.80
C ALA A 22 28.54 4.63 12.71
N LEU A 23 27.34 4.11 12.43
CA LEU A 23 27.12 2.67 12.22
C LEU A 23 28.02 2.10 11.12
N ARG A 24 28.23 2.85 10.03
CA ARG A 24 29.14 2.44 8.96
C ARG A 24 30.60 2.47 9.40
N ALA A 25 31.03 3.53 10.09
CA ALA A 25 32.41 3.66 10.57
C ALA A 25 32.77 2.59 11.60
N ASP A 26 31.82 2.20 12.44
CA ASP A 26 31.96 1.17 13.46
C ASP A 26 31.87 -0.26 12.88
N GLY A 27 31.52 -0.40 11.60
CA GLY A 27 31.36 -1.69 10.91
C GLY A 27 30.09 -2.47 11.28
N THR A 28 29.17 -1.86 12.04
CA THR A 28 27.97 -2.51 12.61
C THR A 28 26.69 -2.22 11.82
N LEU A 29 26.77 -1.50 10.70
CA LEU A 29 25.61 -1.11 9.88
C LEU A 29 24.77 -2.31 9.40
N ALA A 30 25.41 -3.43 9.03
CA ALA A 30 24.70 -4.62 8.58
C ALA A 30 23.85 -5.27 9.69
N GLU A 31 24.40 -5.38 10.90
CA GLU A 31 23.72 -5.93 12.08
C GLU A 31 22.57 -5.02 12.54
N ASN A 32 22.74 -3.71 12.37
CA ASN A 32 21.80 -2.67 12.76
C ASN A 32 20.95 -2.16 11.60
N TYR A 33 20.83 -2.91 10.50
CA TYR A 33 20.06 -2.50 9.32
C TYR A 33 18.61 -2.09 9.63
N PRO A 34 17.87 -2.69 10.59
CA PRO A 34 16.52 -2.21 10.94
C PRO A 34 16.45 -0.76 11.42
N SER A 35 17.55 -0.20 11.92
CA SER A 35 17.62 1.22 12.31
C SER A 35 17.71 2.19 11.12
N VAL A 36 18.03 1.69 9.92
CA VAL A 36 18.19 2.52 8.71
C VAL A 36 16.86 3.15 8.30
N ALA A 37 15.77 2.38 8.31
CA ALA A 37 14.48 2.88 7.84
C ALA A 37 13.96 4.07 8.67
N PRO A 38 13.94 4.01 10.03
CA PRO A 38 13.59 5.16 10.86
C PRO A 38 14.50 6.38 10.65
N LEU A 39 15.81 6.18 10.50
CA LEU A 39 16.76 7.28 10.26
C LEU A 39 16.46 7.99 8.93
N LEU A 40 16.19 7.24 7.88
CA LEU A 40 15.83 7.77 6.56
C LEU A 40 14.47 8.48 6.58
N ALA A 41 13.47 7.90 7.27
CA ALA A 41 12.16 8.52 7.44
C ALA A 41 12.25 9.87 8.18
N ALA A 42 13.13 9.97 9.19
CA ALA A 42 13.38 11.21 9.91
C ALA A 42 14.03 12.29 9.02
N MET A 43 14.92 11.92 8.09
CA MET A 43 15.50 12.87 7.12
C MET A 43 14.43 13.48 6.21
N VAL A 44 13.55 12.63 5.66
CA VAL A 44 12.45 13.09 4.77
C VAL A 44 11.48 13.98 5.53
N SER A 45 11.06 13.55 6.73
CA SER A 45 10.13 14.32 7.58
C SER A 45 10.71 15.65 8.06
N GLY A 46 12.03 15.75 8.15
CA GLY A 46 12.76 16.97 8.50
C GLY A 46 13.12 17.86 7.32
N GLY A 47 12.75 17.51 6.07
CA GLY A 47 13.10 18.27 4.87
C GLY A 47 14.59 18.22 4.49
N ALA A 48 15.32 17.19 4.93
CA ALA A 48 16.76 17.05 4.74
C ALA A 48 17.13 16.29 3.45
N ASP A 49 16.60 16.72 2.29
CA ASP A 49 16.76 16.05 0.99
C ASP A 49 18.23 15.81 0.59
N ALA A 50 19.13 16.75 0.92
CA ALA A 50 20.56 16.60 0.66
C ALA A 50 21.19 15.47 1.48
N ASP A 51 20.78 15.31 2.73
CA ASP A 51 21.28 14.25 3.61
C ASP A 51 20.69 12.90 3.24
N PHE A 52 19.42 12.87 2.82
CA PHE A 52 18.79 11.67 2.25
C PHE A 52 19.55 11.14 1.03
N ARG A 53 19.93 12.02 0.08
CA ARG A 53 20.76 11.64 -1.07
C ARG A 53 22.13 11.09 -0.67
N ARG A 54 22.77 11.69 0.34
CA ARG A 54 24.06 11.20 0.87
C ARG A 54 23.91 9.83 1.53
N ALA A 55 22.81 9.59 2.22
CA ALA A 55 22.50 8.30 2.81
C ALA A 55 22.32 7.21 1.73
N GLY A 56 21.63 7.51 0.62
CA GLY A 56 21.52 6.59 -0.52
C GLY A 56 22.87 6.16 -1.08
N ASN A 57 23.78 7.11 -1.30
CA ASN A 57 25.15 6.81 -1.76
C ASN A 57 25.94 5.96 -0.76
N LEU A 58 25.72 6.18 0.54
CA LEU A 58 26.35 5.40 1.60
C LEU A 58 25.83 3.96 1.61
N LEU A 59 24.52 3.78 1.46
CA LEU A 59 23.83 2.48 1.49
C LEU A 59 24.04 1.68 0.21
N ALA A 60 24.20 2.32 -0.95
CA ALA A 60 24.50 1.65 -2.22
C ALA A 60 25.87 0.92 -2.20
N GLN A 61 26.72 1.21 -1.21
CA GLN A 61 28.01 0.55 -1.02
C GLN A 61 27.97 -0.56 0.06
N LEU A 62 26.80 -0.80 0.67
CA LEU A 62 26.63 -1.82 1.70
C LEU A 62 26.61 -3.21 1.06
N ASP A 63 27.36 -4.15 1.65
CA ASP A 63 27.31 -5.56 1.22
C ASP A 63 25.98 -6.19 1.63
N ARG A 64 25.15 -6.49 0.63
CA ARG A 64 23.87 -7.16 0.78
C ARG A 64 23.99 -8.50 1.51
N GLN A 65 25.00 -9.31 1.21
CA GLN A 65 25.15 -10.63 1.81
C GLN A 65 25.52 -10.52 3.30
N ALA A 66 26.31 -9.51 3.68
CA ALA A 66 26.60 -9.24 5.08
C ALA A 66 25.32 -8.89 5.87
N VAL A 67 24.41 -8.08 5.29
CA VAL A 67 23.11 -7.76 5.90
C VAL A 67 22.27 -9.03 6.06
N LEU A 68 22.12 -9.83 5.01
CA LEU A 68 21.29 -11.05 5.06
C LEU A 68 21.87 -12.13 5.99
N THR A 69 23.20 -12.16 6.16
CA THR A 69 23.85 -13.05 7.13
C THR A 69 23.56 -12.60 8.56
N ALA A 70 23.64 -11.30 8.83
CA ALA A 70 23.38 -10.75 10.15
C ALA A 70 21.89 -10.70 10.50
N ARG A 71 21.03 -10.47 9.49
CA ARG A 71 19.58 -10.26 9.58
C ARG A 71 18.86 -11.04 8.47
N PRO A 72 18.72 -12.37 8.61
CA PRO A 72 18.08 -13.23 7.59
C PRO A 72 16.61 -12.90 7.33
N ASP A 73 15.95 -12.23 8.29
CA ASP A 73 14.56 -11.78 8.23
C ASP A 73 14.38 -10.47 7.44
N THR A 74 15.47 -9.86 6.93
CA THR A 74 15.40 -8.62 6.17
C THR A 74 14.67 -8.85 4.85
N GLU A 75 13.59 -8.10 4.65
CA GLU A 75 12.87 -8.13 3.38
C GLU A 75 13.76 -7.60 2.25
N THR A 76 13.70 -8.26 1.10
CA THR A 76 14.51 -7.88 -0.06
C THR A 76 13.67 -7.60 -1.29
N ALA A 77 14.26 -6.83 -2.21
CA ALA A 77 13.77 -6.66 -3.56
C ALA A 77 14.90 -6.74 -4.57
N VAL A 78 14.60 -7.18 -5.79
CA VAL A 78 15.48 -7.09 -6.95
C VAL A 78 14.81 -6.22 -8.01
N VAL A 79 15.52 -5.16 -8.42
CA VAL A 79 15.05 -4.19 -9.41
C VAL A 79 16.01 -4.16 -10.59
N ALA A 80 15.55 -4.58 -11.77
CA ALA A 80 16.30 -4.49 -13.01
C ALA A 80 15.97 -3.20 -13.74
N LEU A 81 16.96 -2.53 -14.33
CA LEU A 81 16.80 -1.23 -14.97
C LEU A 81 17.31 -1.25 -16.40
N THR A 82 16.54 -0.73 -17.33
CA THR A 82 16.97 -0.47 -18.70
C THR A 82 16.38 0.85 -19.18
N GLY A 83 17.00 1.46 -20.18
CA GLY A 83 16.57 2.74 -20.72
C GLY A 83 17.33 3.11 -21.97
N HIS A 84 16.85 4.18 -22.60
CA HIS A 84 17.49 4.75 -23.78
C HIS A 84 18.68 5.66 -23.40
N SER A 85 18.54 6.44 -22.33
CA SER A 85 19.55 7.38 -21.82
C SER A 85 20.42 6.81 -20.69
N THR A 86 21.42 7.57 -20.28
CA THR A 86 22.21 7.31 -19.07
C THR A 86 21.32 7.45 -17.84
N ILE A 87 20.92 6.33 -17.24
CA ILE A 87 20.00 6.27 -16.09
C ILE A 87 20.66 5.89 -14.75
N GLY A 88 21.99 5.75 -14.73
CA GLY A 88 22.73 5.31 -13.53
C GLY A 88 22.53 6.20 -12.28
N GLY A 89 22.10 7.46 -12.47
CA GLY A 89 21.80 8.39 -11.38
C GLY A 89 20.63 7.94 -10.49
N VAL A 90 19.75 7.05 -10.97
CA VAL A 90 18.59 6.55 -10.19
C VAL A 90 18.98 5.58 -9.08
N ARG A 91 20.14 4.92 -9.17
CA ARG A 91 20.51 3.79 -8.31
C ARG A 91 20.57 4.15 -6.82
N ALA A 92 21.32 5.19 -6.47
CA ALA A 92 21.46 5.61 -5.07
C ALA A 92 20.14 6.13 -4.46
N PRO A 93 19.33 6.95 -5.17
CA PRO A 93 17.96 7.27 -4.73
C PRO A 93 17.06 6.04 -4.55
N LEU A 94 17.12 5.07 -5.47
CA LEU A 94 16.37 3.82 -5.37
C LEU A 94 16.76 3.05 -4.10
N THR A 95 18.06 2.91 -3.83
CA THR A 95 18.55 2.27 -2.59
C THR A 95 18.02 2.98 -1.34
N ALA A 96 18.04 4.32 -1.32
CA ALA A 96 17.55 5.08 -0.18
C ALA A 96 16.05 4.89 0.05
N GLU A 97 15.23 4.99 -1.00
CA GLU A 97 13.78 4.90 -0.87
C GLU A 97 13.30 3.49 -0.51
N PHE A 98 13.91 2.44 -1.06
CA PHE A 98 13.63 1.07 -0.62
C PHE A 98 14.05 0.84 0.83
N ALA A 99 15.24 1.29 1.23
CA ALA A 99 15.72 1.16 2.60
C ALA A 99 14.84 1.95 3.59
N ARG A 100 14.29 3.10 3.20
CA ARG A 100 13.31 3.88 3.99
C ARG A 100 12.03 3.09 4.26
N HIS A 101 11.68 2.16 3.39
CA HIS A 101 10.56 1.23 3.59
C HIS A 101 10.99 -0.11 4.24
N GLY A 102 12.24 -0.21 4.68
CA GLY A 102 12.79 -1.41 5.32
C GLY A 102 13.04 -2.56 4.35
N VAL A 103 13.23 -2.25 3.06
CA VAL A 103 13.49 -3.24 2.01
C VAL A 103 14.93 -3.09 1.53
N LEU A 104 15.70 -4.18 1.60
CA LEU A 104 17.05 -4.23 1.06
C LEU A 104 16.99 -4.53 -0.44
N VAL A 105 17.27 -3.51 -1.25
CA VAL A 105 17.22 -3.63 -2.71
C VAL A 105 18.55 -4.09 -3.31
N GLU A 106 18.47 -4.98 -4.28
CA GLU A 106 19.52 -5.24 -5.27
C GLU A 106 19.10 -4.58 -6.58
N ASP A 107 19.97 -3.79 -7.17
CA ASP A 107 19.71 -3.13 -8.44
C ASP A 107 20.58 -3.73 -9.56
N ARG A 108 19.99 -4.00 -10.72
CA ARG A 108 20.65 -4.59 -11.90
C ARG A 108 20.50 -3.64 -13.08
N LEU A 109 21.52 -2.81 -13.30
CA LEU A 109 21.54 -1.87 -14.41
C LEU A 109 21.98 -2.55 -15.72
N GLY A 110 21.13 -2.46 -16.74
CA GLY A 110 21.45 -2.86 -18.12
C GLY A 110 22.44 -1.90 -18.79
N ASP A 111 22.96 -2.33 -19.95
CA ASP A 111 23.89 -1.50 -20.72
C ASP A 111 23.18 -0.25 -21.29
N PHE A 112 23.98 0.77 -21.59
CA PHE A 112 23.49 1.98 -22.25
C PHE A 112 22.78 1.66 -23.58
N ASP A 113 21.57 2.21 -23.76
CA ASP A 113 20.73 2.06 -24.95
C ASP A 113 20.47 0.59 -25.37
N ALA A 114 20.43 -0.32 -24.38
CA ALA A 114 20.21 -1.75 -24.63
C ALA A 114 18.75 -2.20 -24.46
N TYR A 115 17.82 -1.29 -24.18
CA TYR A 115 16.44 -1.64 -23.80
C TYR A 115 15.74 -2.60 -24.78
N LEU A 116 15.94 -2.46 -26.09
CA LEU A 116 15.34 -3.36 -27.07
C LEU A 116 15.84 -4.80 -26.94
N ARG A 117 17.14 -4.98 -26.66
CA ARG A 117 17.75 -6.29 -26.43
C ARG A 117 17.28 -6.83 -25.09
N ASP A 118 17.42 -6.02 -24.05
CA ASP A 118 17.13 -6.40 -22.67
C ASP A 118 15.66 -6.83 -22.49
N LEU A 119 14.70 -6.18 -23.15
CA LEU A 119 13.28 -6.53 -23.09
C LEU A 119 12.92 -7.78 -23.91
N ARG A 120 13.67 -8.09 -24.97
CA ARG A 120 13.36 -9.21 -25.88
C ARG A 120 14.10 -10.50 -25.58
N ASP A 121 15.27 -10.41 -24.95
CA ASP A 121 16.12 -11.55 -24.65
C ASP A 121 15.73 -12.17 -23.30
N PRO A 122 15.17 -13.40 -23.27
CA PRO A 122 14.84 -14.09 -22.02
C PRO A 122 16.05 -14.40 -21.14
N ALA A 123 17.27 -14.30 -21.67
CA ALA A 123 18.51 -14.44 -20.90
C ALA A 123 18.99 -13.13 -20.26
N SER A 124 18.32 -12.00 -20.51
CA SER A 124 18.71 -10.71 -19.94
C SER A 124 18.42 -10.65 -18.44
N ALA A 125 19.10 -9.72 -17.75
CA ALA A 125 18.88 -9.49 -16.33
C ALA A 125 17.43 -9.08 -15.98
N LEU A 126 16.65 -8.56 -16.94
CA LEU A 126 15.26 -8.16 -16.72
C LEU A 126 14.30 -9.36 -16.66
N HIS A 127 14.66 -10.47 -17.31
CA HIS A 127 13.86 -11.70 -17.35
C HIS A 127 14.22 -12.69 -16.25
N ALA A 128 15.23 -12.38 -15.42
CA ALA A 128 15.66 -13.26 -14.35
C ALA A 128 14.48 -13.53 -13.39
N PRO A 129 14.23 -14.81 -13.01
CA PRO A 129 13.02 -15.19 -12.27
C PRO A 129 12.86 -14.53 -10.90
N ASP A 130 13.95 -14.03 -10.32
CA ASP A 130 14.01 -13.38 -9.02
C ASP A 130 13.80 -11.86 -9.07
N VAL A 131 13.64 -11.28 -10.26
CA VAL A 131 13.37 -9.85 -10.44
C VAL A 131 11.93 -9.54 -10.04
N ASP A 132 11.76 -8.60 -9.11
CA ASP A 132 10.43 -8.12 -8.71
C ASP A 132 9.93 -7.06 -9.70
N LEU A 133 10.79 -6.09 -10.02
CA LEU A 133 10.46 -4.93 -10.86
C LEU A 133 11.46 -4.78 -12.00
N ALA A 134 10.96 -4.69 -13.23
CA ALA A 134 11.74 -4.32 -14.40
C ALA A 134 11.40 -2.87 -14.79
N LEU A 135 12.30 -1.93 -14.54
CA LEU A 135 12.13 -0.52 -14.88
C LEU A 135 12.61 -0.27 -16.31
N TRP A 136 11.68 0.11 -17.18
CA TRP A 136 11.97 0.61 -18.52
C TRP A 136 11.80 2.14 -18.54
N ILE A 137 12.91 2.83 -18.31
CA ILE A 137 12.93 4.29 -18.15
C ILE A 137 12.95 4.95 -19.52
N LEU A 138 11.90 5.70 -19.83
CA LEU A 138 11.70 6.43 -21.07
C LEU A 138 12.10 7.90 -20.90
N ASP A 139 12.73 8.46 -21.93
CA ASP A 139 13.09 9.88 -22.00
C ASP A 139 12.65 10.50 -23.35
N PRO A 140 12.67 11.84 -23.50
CA PRO A 140 12.22 12.50 -24.73
C PRO A 140 12.88 11.99 -26.02
N GLN A 141 14.13 11.53 -25.96
CA GLN A 141 14.84 11.03 -27.14
C GLN A 141 14.25 9.72 -27.67
N THR A 142 13.47 8.99 -26.86
CA THR A 142 12.63 7.87 -27.32
C THR A 142 11.81 8.24 -28.56
N LEU A 143 11.28 9.46 -28.62
CA LEU A 143 10.57 9.96 -29.79
C LEU A 143 11.50 10.73 -30.74
N LEU A 144 12.35 11.60 -30.19
CA LEU A 144 13.10 12.59 -30.97
C LEU A 144 14.22 11.98 -31.83
N ASP A 145 14.85 10.87 -31.43
CA ASP A 145 15.92 10.25 -32.21
C ASP A 145 15.41 9.60 -33.51
N GLU A 146 14.11 9.33 -33.59
CA GLU A 146 13.46 8.82 -34.81
C GLU A 146 12.87 9.93 -35.69
N MET A 147 12.97 11.19 -35.24
CA MET A 147 12.52 12.35 -36.01
C MET A 147 13.56 12.78 -37.04
N GLY A 148 13.10 13.04 -38.26
CA GLY A 148 13.93 13.67 -39.29
C GLY A 148 14.19 15.15 -39.02
N THR A 149 15.15 15.74 -39.74
CA THR A 149 15.30 17.20 -39.84
C THR A 149 15.27 17.60 -41.32
N PRO A 150 14.38 18.53 -41.73
CA PRO A 150 13.36 19.21 -40.93
C PRO A 150 12.20 18.27 -40.53
N TRP A 151 11.37 18.72 -39.59
CA TRP A 151 10.16 18.01 -39.17
C TRP A 151 8.95 18.96 -39.05
N GLN A 152 7.75 18.38 -39.14
CA GLN A 152 6.46 19.05 -38.93
C GLN A 152 5.66 18.33 -37.83
N ALA A 153 4.61 18.99 -37.32
CA ALA A 153 3.77 18.41 -36.27
C ALA A 153 3.16 17.04 -36.65
N ASP A 154 2.85 16.83 -37.93
CA ASP A 154 2.35 15.54 -38.42
C ASP A 154 3.40 14.43 -38.46
N ASP A 155 4.69 14.78 -38.61
CA ASP A 155 5.77 13.81 -38.47
C ASP A 155 5.85 13.32 -37.03
N LEU A 156 5.71 14.23 -36.05
CA LEU A 156 5.71 13.88 -34.63
C LEU A 156 4.51 12.98 -34.29
N ALA A 157 3.32 13.30 -34.80
CA ALA A 157 2.12 12.47 -34.60
C ALA A 157 2.34 11.03 -35.10
N ARG A 158 2.83 10.86 -36.34
CA ARG A 158 3.11 9.54 -36.90
C ARG A 158 4.20 8.79 -36.14
N THR A 159 5.26 9.47 -35.72
CA THR A 159 6.34 8.86 -34.93
C THR A 159 5.84 8.43 -33.56
N ALA A 160 5.05 9.26 -32.88
CA ALA A 160 4.41 8.96 -31.61
C ALA A 160 3.51 7.72 -31.70
N GLU A 161 2.62 7.66 -32.68
CA GLU A 161 1.73 6.50 -32.90
C GLU A 161 2.53 5.21 -33.13
N ARG A 162 3.52 5.26 -34.04
CA ARG A 162 4.38 4.11 -34.35
C ARG A 162 5.17 3.64 -33.14
N LYS A 163 5.75 4.57 -32.37
CA LYS A 163 6.56 4.24 -31.19
C LYS A 163 5.70 3.69 -30.07
N LEU A 164 4.51 4.23 -29.85
CA LEU A 164 3.55 3.68 -28.88
C LEU A 164 3.18 2.23 -29.22
N ALA A 165 2.87 1.94 -30.48
CA ALA A 165 2.56 0.57 -30.92
C ALA A 165 3.75 -0.38 -30.71
N GLN A 166 4.99 0.10 -30.93
CA GLN A 166 6.19 -0.68 -30.64
C GLN A 166 6.34 -0.95 -29.14
N ILE A 167 6.11 0.05 -28.29
CA ILE A 167 6.18 -0.07 -26.82
C ILE A 167 5.14 -1.06 -26.32
N GLU A 168 3.90 -0.97 -26.81
CA GLU A 168 2.82 -1.90 -26.47
C GLU A 168 3.19 -3.35 -26.83
N SER A 169 3.74 -3.56 -28.03
CA SER A 169 4.19 -4.89 -28.47
C SER A 169 5.32 -5.44 -27.60
N LEU A 170 6.30 -4.61 -27.24
CA LEU A 170 7.42 -5.01 -26.36
C LEU A 170 6.95 -5.32 -24.95
N ALA A 171 6.08 -4.48 -24.39
CA ALA A 171 5.54 -4.68 -23.04
C ALA A 171 4.68 -5.95 -22.95
N THR A 172 3.87 -6.21 -23.97
CA THR A 172 3.08 -7.44 -24.07
C THR A 172 3.98 -8.67 -24.19
N ALA A 173 5.01 -8.62 -25.04
CA ALA A 173 5.96 -9.72 -25.19
C ALA A 173 6.77 -9.95 -23.91
N PHE A 174 7.21 -8.89 -23.23
CA PHE A 174 7.94 -8.98 -21.97
C PHE A 174 7.10 -9.66 -20.89
N THR A 175 5.88 -9.16 -20.65
CA THR A 175 4.99 -9.75 -19.64
C THR A 175 4.59 -11.18 -19.98
N GLY A 176 4.53 -11.56 -21.26
CA GLY A 176 4.31 -12.96 -21.66
C GLY A 176 5.45 -13.93 -21.29
N ASN A 177 6.67 -13.45 -21.09
CA ASN A 177 7.87 -14.28 -20.89
C ASN A 177 8.57 -14.08 -19.53
N ALA A 178 8.36 -12.95 -18.87
CA ALA A 178 8.93 -12.63 -17.57
C ALA A 178 7.86 -12.68 -16.46
N THR A 179 8.31 -12.91 -15.22
CA THR A 179 7.47 -12.87 -14.01
C THR A 179 7.38 -11.47 -13.40
N ALA A 180 8.44 -10.67 -13.55
CA ALA A 180 8.56 -9.31 -13.01
C ALA A 180 7.43 -8.37 -13.43
N ALA A 181 7.08 -7.41 -12.57
CA ALA A 181 6.22 -6.30 -12.94
C ALA A 181 7.01 -5.29 -13.80
N LEU A 182 6.48 -4.93 -14.96
CA LEU A 182 7.10 -3.97 -15.88
C LEU A 182 6.66 -2.56 -15.51
N VAL A 183 7.61 -1.68 -15.27
CA VAL A 183 7.36 -0.28 -14.89
C VAL A 183 7.91 0.64 -15.96
N LEU A 184 7.03 1.41 -16.59
CA LEU A 184 7.36 2.49 -17.52
C LEU A 184 7.13 3.85 -16.86
N ASN A 185 7.45 4.92 -17.57
CA ASN A 185 7.07 6.28 -17.20
C ASN A 185 6.52 7.07 -18.39
N THR A 186 5.68 8.06 -18.12
CA THR A 186 5.33 9.06 -19.14
C THR A 186 6.54 9.94 -19.44
N VAL A 187 6.55 10.57 -20.60
CA VAL A 187 7.68 11.36 -21.08
C VAL A 187 7.28 12.83 -21.09
N PRO A 188 7.83 13.71 -20.22
CA PRO A 188 7.47 15.12 -20.23
C PRO A 188 7.87 15.82 -21.53
N LEU A 189 7.04 16.72 -22.04
CA LEU A 189 7.28 17.45 -23.30
C LEU A 189 8.30 18.59 -23.11
N PRO A 190 9.51 18.52 -23.71
CA PRO A 190 10.49 19.58 -23.55
C PRO A 190 10.07 20.86 -24.26
N ARG A 191 10.29 22.00 -23.60
CA ARG A 191 10.04 23.32 -24.20
C ARG A 191 10.86 23.53 -25.49
N SER A 192 12.07 22.98 -25.53
CA SER A 192 12.97 23.04 -26.69
C SER A 192 12.41 22.38 -27.95
N VAL A 193 11.45 21.45 -27.82
CA VAL A 193 10.77 20.82 -28.97
C VAL A 193 9.69 21.74 -29.51
N THR A 194 8.75 22.15 -28.66
CA THR A 194 7.60 22.99 -29.08
C THR A 194 8.01 24.34 -29.63
N HIS A 195 9.12 24.91 -29.15
CA HIS A 195 9.57 26.23 -29.58
C HIS A 195 10.41 26.22 -30.87
N GLN A 196 10.60 25.05 -31.50
CA GLN A 196 11.08 24.97 -32.90
C GLN A 196 9.97 25.29 -33.90
N LEU A 197 8.71 25.06 -33.51
CA LEU A 197 7.53 25.43 -34.30
C LEU A 197 7.18 26.89 -34.02
N ILE A 198 7.04 27.71 -35.06
CA ILE A 198 6.87 29.17 -34.90
C ILE A 198 5.41 29.59 -34.75
N ASP A 199 4.48 28.83 -35.32
CA ASP A 199 3.04 29.11 -35.29
C ASP A 199 2.33 28.31 -34.17
N HIS A 200 1.24 28.87 -33.66
CA HIS A 200 0.49 28.26 -32.56
C HIS A 200 -0.28 26.99 -32.97
N GLU A 201 -0.67 26.86 -34.24
CA GLU A 201 -1.43 25.71 -34.72
C GLU A 201 -0.55 24.45 -34.73
N SER A 202 0.64 24.53 -35.32
CA SER A 202 1.64 23.46 -35.32
C SER A 202 2.06 23.10 -33.90
N ARG A 203 2.24 24.09 -33.01
CA ARG A 203 2.53 23.83 -31.58
C ARG A 203 1.41 23.06 -30.89
N ALA A 204 0.15 23.44 -31.13
CA ALA A 204 -1.00 22.75 -30.57
C ALA A 204 -1.07 21.30 -31.07
N ARG A 205 -0.88 21.07 -32.38
CA ARG A 205 -0.86 19.74 -32.99
C ARG A 205 0.27 18.86 -32.42
N ALA A 206 1.48 19.39 -32.29
CA ALA A 206 2.60 18.68 -31.65
C ALA A 206 2.31 18.37 -30.18
N GLY A 207 1.69 19.31 -29.45
CA GLY A 207 1.28 19.12 -28.07
C GLY A 207 0.18 18.08 -27.87
N ILE A 208 -0.74 17.93 -28.84
CA ILE A 208 -1.75 16.86 -28.88
C ILE A 208 -1.05 15.52 -29.07
N ALA A 209 -0.24 15.38 -30.13
CA ALA A 209 0.48 14.13 -30.45
C ALA A 209 1.30 13.61 -29.26
N TRP A 210 2.02 14.49 -28.56
CA TRP A 210 2.83 14.10 -27.41
C TRP A 210 1.97 13.65 -26.20
N ARG A 211 0.84 14.33 -25.96
CA ARG A 211 -0.09 13.95 -24.89
C ARG A 211 -0.84 12.67 -25.22
N ASP A 212 -1.15 12.42 -26.49
CA ASP A 212 -1.74 11.17 -26.94
C ASP A 212 -0.78 10.00 -26.76
N PHE A 213 0.52 10.20 -27.02
CA PHE A 213 1.58 9.25 -26.69
C PHE A 213 1.60 8.91 -25.20
N ASN A 214 1.70 9.92 -24.32
CA ASN A 214 1.70 9.70 -22.86
C ASN A 214 0.39 9.06 -22.37
N SER A 215 -0.76 9.48 -22.92
CA SER A 215 -2.05 8.86 -22.62
C SER A 215 -2.08 7.40 -23.06
N GLY A 216 -1.45 7.07 -24.19
CA GLY A 216 -1.24 5.69 -24.64
C GLY A 216 -0.43 4.87 -23.66
N LEU A 217 0.69 5.40 -23.16
CA LEU A 217 1.49 4.74 -22.12
C LEU A 217 0.67 4.45 -20.88
N LEU A 218 -0.08 5.44 -20.37
CA LEU A 218 -0.95 5.26 -19.20
C LEU A 218 -2.04 4.19 -19.42
N ARG A 219 -2.59 4.09 -20.64
CA ARG A 219 -3.58 3.05 -20.99
C ARG A 219 -2.99 1.64 -20.93
N LEU A 220 -1.68 1.46 -21.16
CA LEU A 220 -1.04 0.13 -21.03
C LEU A 220 -1.21 -0.43 -19.61
N ALA A 221 -1.08 0.41 -18.58
CA ALA A 221 -1.26 0.01 -17.19
C ALA A 221 -2.70 -0.40 -16.86
N LEU A 222 -3.69 0.08 -17.63
CA LEU A 222 -5.09 -0.33 -17.48
C LEU A 222 -5.39 -1.66 -18.17
N GLY A 223 -4.60 -2.04 -19.18
CA GLY A 223 -4.80 -3.25 -19.98
C GLY A 223 -4.17 -4.51 -19.40
N ASN A 224 -3.13 -4.38 -18.55
CA ASN A 224 -2.43 -5.50 -17.96
C ASN A 224 -2.00 -5.19 -16.52
N PRO A 225 -2.41 -5.98 -15.51
CA PRO A 225 -2.13 -5.70 -14.10
C PRO A 225 -0.65 -5.79 -13.71
N ARG A 226 0.21 -6.36 -14.57
CA ARG A 226 1.68 -6.40 -14.37
C ARG A 226 2.42 -5.27 -15.07
N ILE A 227 1.71 -4.38 -15.76
CA ILE A 227 2.28 -3.17 -16.36
C ILE A 227 1.89 -1.98 -15.50
N HIS A 228 2.87 -1.20 -15.08
CA HIS A 228 2.67 0.04 -14.33
C HIS A 228 3.33 1.18 -15.09
N VAL A 229 2.72 2.37 -15.04
CA VAL A 229 3.28 3.58 -15.64
C VAL A 229 3.30 4.68 -14.59
N ILE A 230 4.49 5.19 -14.28
CA ILE A 230 4.67 6.34 -13.39
C ILE A 230 4.51 7.61 -14.22
N ASP A 231 3.55 8.45 -13.84
CA ASP A 231 3.33 9.72 -14.54
C ASP A 231 4.31 10.79 -14.05
N LEU A 232 5.22 11.23 -14.93
CA LEU A 232 6.19 12.28 -14.63
C LEU A 232 5.65 13.69 -14.82
N ASP A 233 4.49 13.88 -15.47
CA ASP A 233 3.92 15.22 -15.65
C ASP A 233 3.60 15.90 -14.31
N PRO A 234 2.97 15.23 -13.31
CA PRO A 234 2.79 15.79 -11.96
C PRO A 234 4.11 16.11 -11.26
N VAL A 235 5.14 15.28 -11.43
CA VAL A 235 6.46 15.48 -10.81
C VAL A 235 7.13 16.71 -11.38
N VAL A 236 7.13 16.90 -12.70
CA VAL A 236 7.68 18.10 -13.34
C VAL A 236 6.85 19.33 -13.00
N ALA A 237 5.52 19.20 -12.90
CA ALA A 237 4.63 20.28 -12.50
C ALA A 237 4.90 20.78 -11.07
N SER A 238 5.47 19.94 -10.19
CA SER A 238 5.94 20.35 -8.86
C SER A 238 7.21 21.22 -8.86
N GLY A 239 7.73 21.58 -10.04
CA GLY A 239 8.91 22.45 -10.18
C GLY A 239 10.24 21.69 -10.33
N VAL A 240 10.19 20.37 -10.49
CA VAL A 240 11.40 19.55 -10.72
C VAL A 240 11.81 19.65 -12.18
N PRO A 241 13.05 20.11 -12.49
CA PRO A 241 13.53 20.19 -13.87
C PRO A 241 13.56 18.82 -14.55
N LEU A 242 13.21 18.80 -15.85
CA LEU A 242 13.27 17.58 -16.66
C LEU A 242 14.70 17.04 -16.77
N ASP A 243 15.64 17.91 -17.15
CA ASP A 243 17.04 17.59 -17.39
C ASP A 243 17.97 18.72 -16.99
N GLU A 244 19.27 18.43 -17.03
CA GLU A 244 20.30 19.47 -17.11
C GLU A 244 20.84 19.46 -18.55
N PRO A 245 20.65 20.52 -19.36
CA PRO A 245 20.92 20.49 -20.79
C PRO A 245 22.36 20.13 -21.20
N ARG A 246 23.36 20.47 -20.38
CA ARG A 246 24.77 20.11 -20.64
C ARG A 246 24.98 18.63 -20.39
N MET A 247 24.37 18.08 -19.34
CA MET A 247 24.44 16.64 -19.06
C MET A 247 23.68 15.82 -20.12
N ALA A 248 22.51 16.29 -20.55
CA ALA A 248 21.78 15.68 -21.66
C ALA A 248 22.63 15.67 -22.95
N ALA A 249 23.25 16.81 -23.29
CA ALA A 249 24.05 16.94 -24.51
C ALA A 249 25.36 16.13 -24.47
N TYR A 250 26.10 16.14 -23.35
CA TYR A 250 27.46 15.58 -23.29
C TYR A 250 27.55 14.20 -22.67
N ALA A 251 26.60 13.81 -21.83
CA ALA A 251 26.60 12.53 -21.11
C ALA A 251 25.37 11.66 -21.44
N LYS A 252 24.51 12.10 -22.37
CA LYS A 252 23.26 11.42 -22.73
C LYS A 252 22.37 11.16 -21.50
N ALA A 253 22.46 12.03 -20.49
CA ALA A 253 21.62 12.00 -19.30
C ALA A 253 20.40 12.90 -19.53
N ASN A 254 19.40 12.35 -20.24
CA ASN A 254 18.22 13.10 -20.69
C ASN A 254 17.14 13.28 -19.61
N LEU A 255 17.39 12.74 -18.41
CA LEU A 255 16.60 12.93 -17.20
C LEU A 255 17.56 13.43 -16.11
N GLY A 256 17.19 14.53 -15.44
CA GLY A 256 18.00 15.14 -14.40
C GLY A 256 18.02 14.29 -13.12
N ASP A 257 19.10 14.41 -12.34
CA ASP A 257 19.27 13.64 -11.09
C ASP A 257 18.13 13.87 -10.08
N ASP A 258 17.59 15.10 -10.00
CA ASP A 258 16.46 15.41 -9.13
C ASP A 258 15.17 14.72 -9.60
N LEU A 259 14.93 14.66 -10.91
CA LEU A 259 13.79 13.93 -11.48
C LEU A 259 13.94 12.43 -11.27
N LEU A 260 15.13 11.87 -11.49
CA LEU A 260 15.42 10.45 -11.22
C LEU A 260 15.25 10.12 -9.73
N ALA A 261 15.59 11.04 -8.82
CA ALA A 261 15.35 10.84 -7.39
C ALA A 261 13.86 10.82 -7.04
N ARG A 262 13.06 11.69 -7.64
CA ARG A 262 11.59 11.66 -7.46
C ARG A 262 10.97 10.42 -8.10
N TYR A 263 11.43 10.02 -9.29
CA TYR A 263 11.03 8.77 -9.92
C TYR A 263 11.34 7.55 -9.03
N ALA A 264 12.53 7.49 -8.42
CA ALA A 264 12.90 6.41 -7.50
C ALA A 264 11.97 6.32 -6.28
N ARG A 265 11.49 7.47 -5.78
CA ARG A 265 10.49 7.55 -4.71
C ARG A 265 9.16 6.93 -5.14
N GLU A 266 8.65 7.30 -6.30
CA GLU A 266 7.42 6.71 -6.88
C GLU A 266 7.57 5.19 -7.09
N VAL A 267 8.72 4.72 -7.58
CA VAL A 267 9.00 3.27 -7.72
C VAL A 267 8.98 2.56 -6.38
N ALA A 268 9.54 3.15 -5.32
CA ALA A 268 9.52 2.56 -3.99
C ALA A 268 8.11 2.53 -3.38
N HIS A 269 7.28 3.54 -3.64
CA HIS A 269 5.86 3.54 -3.26
C HIS A 269 5.08 2.45 -4.00
N LEU A 270 5.30 2.31 -5.31
CA LEU A 270 4.76 1.23 -6.12
C LEU A 270 5.16 -0.15 -5.56
N SER A 271 6.44 -0.35 -5.27
CA SER A 271 6.95 -1.59 -4.64
C SER A 271 6.24 -1.88 -3.31
N ARG A 272 6.12 -0.87 -2.45
CA ARG A 272 5.40 -0.97 -1.16
C ARG A 272 3.94 -1.35 -1.37
N MET A 273 3.27 -0.78 -2.36
CA MET A 273 1.89 -1.09 -2.72
C MET A 273 1.73 -2.53 -3.21
N LEU A 274 2.56 -2.98 -4.14
CA LEU A 274 2.53 -4.34 -4.68
C LEU A 274 2.80 -5.40 -3.61
N ARG A 275 3.57 -5.06 -2.58
CA ARG A 275 3.84 -5.90 -1.41
C ARG A 275 2.71 -5.89 -0.36
N GLY A 276 1.62 -5.16 -0.60
CA GLY A 276 0.48 -5.05 0.32
C GLY A 276 0.77 -4.24 1.58
N ARG A 277 1.82 -3.40 1.57
CA ARG A 277 2.27 -2.60 2.73
C ARG A 277 1.69 -1.19 2.76
N THR A 278 0.52 -0.99 2.16
CA THR A 278 -0.22 0.28 2.21
C THR A 278 -1.04 0.41 3.49
N LYS A 279 -1.34 1.65 3.85
CA LYS A 279 -2.03 2.02 5.09
C LYS A 279 -3.54 2.00 4.89
N LYS A 280 -4.26 1.91 6.00
CA LYS A 280 -5.73 1.73 6.05
C LYS A 280 -6.42 2.79 6.89
N VAL A 281 -5.68 3.41 7.81
CA VAL A 281 -6.22 4.38 8.77
C VAL A 281 -5.39 5.66 8.70
N LEU A 282 -6.07 6.79 8.59
CA LEU A 282 -5.51 8.11 8.79
C LEU A 282 -5.99 8.62 10.15
N VAL A 283 -5.07 8.80 11.08
CA VAL A 283 -5.31 9.44 12.37
C VAL A 283 -4.79 10.86 12.29
N VAL A 284 -5.66 11.83 12.57
CA VAL A 284 -5.31 13.26 12.58
C VAL A 284 -5.41 13.83 13.99
N ASP A 285 -4.56 14.79 14.31
CA ASP A 285 -4.81 15.70 15.42
C ASP A 285 -5.95 16.69 15.09
N ALA A 286 -6.37 17.49 16.08
CA ALA A 286 -7.45 18.46 15.94
C ALA A 286 -6.95 19.91 15.92
N ASP A 287 -6.45 20.41 17.05
CA ASP A 287 -5.94 21.79 17.17
C ASP A 287 -4.74 22.00 16.23
N ASN A 288 -4.69 23.13 15.52
CA ASN A 288 -3.65 23.45 14.52
C ASN A 288 -3.42 22.38 13.44
N THR A 289 -4.35 21.45 13.26
CA THR A 289 -4.31 20.38 12.26
C THR A 289 -5.59 20.33 11.43
N LEU A 290 -6.76 20.27 12.09
CA LEU A 290 -8.07 20.35 11.44
C LEU A 290 -8.61 21.77 11.41
N TRP A 291 -8.20 22.63 12.35
CA TRP A 291 -8.59 24.04 12.41
C TRP A 291 -7.44 24.87 12.95
N ASP A 292 -7.50 26.17 12.71
CA ASP A 292 -6.61 27.16 13.29
C ASP A 292 -7.04 27.45 14.73
N GLY A 293 -6.09 27.42 15.68
CA GLY A 293 -6.34 27.73 17.09
C GLY A 293 -6.41 26.50 18.01
N ILE A 294 -6.52 26.77 19.31
CA ILE A 294 -6.59 25.77 20.39
C ILE A 294 -7.99 25.82 20.99
N LEU A 295 -8.79 24.77 20.79
CA LEU A 295 -10.20 24.76 21.21
C LEU A 295 -10.37 25.03 22.72
N GLY A 296 -9.47 24.51 23.56
CA GLY A 296 -9.53 24.72 25.00
C GLY A 296 -9.29 26.16 25.45
N ASP A 297 -8.51 26.92 24.68
CA ASP A 297 -8.11 28.29 25.02
C ASP A 297 -8.99 29.32 24.30
N ASP A 298 -9.24 29.11 23.01
CA ASP A 298 -9.93 30.05 22.12
C ASP A 298 -11.47 29.83 22.11
N GLY A 299 -11.92 28.64 22.52
CA GLY A 299 -13.32 28.23 22.45
C GLY A 299 -13.79 27.97 21.01
N PRO A 300 -15.02 27.46 20.83
CA PRO A 300 -15.54 27.07 19.52
C PRO A 300 -15.70 28.25 18.55
N ASP A 301 -15.96 29.47 19.05
CA ASP A 301 -16.08 30.67 18.20
C ASP A 301 -14.71 31.26 17.80
N GLY A 302 -13.63 30.82 18.45
CA GLY A 302 -12.27 31.33 18.24
C GLY A 302 -11.45 30.50 17.25
N ILE A 303 -11.86 29.26 16.96
CA ILE A 303 -11.22 28.41 15.96
C ILE A 303 -11.69 28.76 14.55
N ALA A 304 -10.84 28.55 13.54
CA ALA A 304 -11.18 28.83 12.15
C ALA A 304 -10.78 27.69 11.21
N ALA A 305 -11.70 27.27 10.35
CA ALA A 305 -11.42 26.31 9.27
C ALA A 305 -11.94 26.76 7.89
N ALA A 306 -12.56 27.94 7.81
CA ALA A 306 -12.99 28.53 6.54
C ALA A 306 -13.05 30.06 6.56
N THR A 307 -13.30 30.66 7.72
CA THR A 307 -13.66 32.09 7.86
C THR A 307 -12.49 33.07 7.79
N THR A 308 -11.25 32.59 7.91
CA THR A 308 -10.02 33.40 7.77
C THR A 308 -9.16 32.87 6.63
N PHE A 309 -8.23 33.69 6.10
CA PHE A 309 -7.31 33.23 5.04
C PHE A 309 -6.46 32.03 5.49
N ARG A 310 -6.06 32.00 6.77
CA ARG A 310 -5.33 30.87 7.35
C ARG A 310 -6.27 29.69 7.60
N GLY A 311 -7.46 29.94 8.14
CA GLY A 311 -8.52 28.95 8.31
C GLY A 311 -8.90 28.22 7.02
N GLU A 312 -8.97 28.93 5.89
CA GLU A 312 -9.27 28.34 4.58
C GLU A 312 -8.27 27.24 4.19
N ALA A 313 -6.99 27.36 4.57
CA ALA A 313 -6.00 26.31 4.34
C ALA A 313 -6.34 25.02 5.11
N PHE A 314 -6.78 25.13 6.36
CA PHE A 314 -7.29 24.00 7.14
C PHE A 314 -8.55 23.39 6.52
N GLY A 315 -9.49 24.21 6.05
CA GLY A 315 -10.67 23.72 5.33
C GLY A 315 -10.32 22.98 4.04
N ASN A 316 -9.30 23.45 3.29
CA ASN A 316 -8.78 22.75 2.12
C ASN A 316 -8.16 21.40 2.51
N PHE A 317 -7.38 21.36 3.59
CA PHE A 317 -6.83 20.12 4.13
C PHE A 317 -7.94 19.13 4.52
N GLN A 318 -8.99 19.58 5.22
CA GLN A 318 -10.15 18.76 5.55
C GLN A 318 -10.85 18.17 4.32
N ARG A 319 -10.98 18.94 3.22
CA ARG A 319 -11.56 18.45 1.96
C ARG A 319 -10.74 17.29 1.38
N VAL A 320 -9.41 17.37 1.45
CA VAL A 320 -8.51 16.29 1.00
C VAL A 320 -8.62 15.08 1.91
N VAL A 321 -8.62 15.26 3.24
CA VAL A 321 -8.82 14.18 4.20
C VAL A 321 -10.16 13.47 3.96
N LYS A 322 -11.24 14.24 3.73
CA LYS A 322 -12.56 13.71 3.39
C LYS A 322 -12.54 12.93 2.08
N GLN A 323 -11.89 13.47 1.05
CA GLN A 323 -11.73 12.78 -0.23
C GLN A 323 -11.05 11.42 -0.06
N ILE A 324 -9.95 11.36 0.70
CA ILE A 324 -9.27 10.10 1.03
C ILE A 324 -10.21 9.14 1.78
N GLY A 325 -10.98 9.65 2.75
CA GLY A 325 -11.97 8.87 3.50
C GLY A 325 -13.06 8.25 2.61
N THR A 326 -13.55 8.98 1.60
CA THR A 326 -14.57 8.48 0.67
C THR A 326 -14.09 7.31 -0.21
N GLN A 327 -12.78 7.07 -0.23
CA GLN A 327 -12.15 5.96 -0.94
C GLN A 327 -11.90 4.74 -0.03
N GLY A 328 -12.48 4.72 1.18
CA GLY A 328 -12.44 3.57 2.07
C GLY A 328 -11.29 3.56 3.09
N ILE A 329 -10.55 4.66 3.20
CA ILE A 329 -9.61 4.88 4.31
C ILE A 329 -10.40 5.27 5.55
N LEU A 330 -10.10 4.61 6.67
CA LEU A 330 -10.74 4.93 7.94
C LEU A 330 -10.10 6.20 8.50
N LEU A 331 -10.94 7.17 8.85
CA LEU A 331 -10.49 8.39 9.51
C LEU A 331 -10.67 8.23 11.02
N ALA A 332 -9.70 8.69 11.80
CA ALA A 332 -9.83 8.80 13.24
C ALA A 332 -9.17 10.08 13.77
N VAL A 333 -9.59 10.52 14.94
CA VAL A 333 -8.98 11.64 15.66
C VAL A 333 -8.21 11.12 16.87
N SER A 334 -7.00 11.63 17.07
CA SER A 334 -6.27 11.51 18.33
C SER A 334 -5.86 12.92 18.73
N SER A 335 -6.51 13.49 19.75
CA SER A 335 -6.42 14.91 20.13
C SER A 335 -6.25 15.07 21.64
N LYS A 336 -5.45 16.06 22.07
CA LYS A 336 -5.26 16.41 23.48
C LYS A 336 -6.26 17.46 23.92
N ASN A 337 -7.53 17.07 23.96
CA ASN A 337 -8.65 17.92 24.32
C ASN A 337 -9.67 17.13 25.15
N ASP A 338 -10.66 17.83 25.68
CA ASP A 338 -11.83 17.17 26.26
C ASP A 338 -12.75 16.65 25.14
N HIS A 339 -13.32 15.46 25.36
CA HIS A 339 -14.09 14.74 24.34
C HIS A 339 -15.31 15.51 23.81
N GLU A 340 -16.21 15.93 24.72
CA GLU A 340 -17.47 16.57 24.37
C GLU A 340 -17.30 17.84 23.54
N PRO A 341 -16.40 18.79 23.89
CA PRO A 341 -16.13 19.96 23.06
C PRO A 341 -15.69 19.63 21.63
N VAL A 342 -14.77 18.67 21.45
CA VAL A 342 -14.29 18.26 20.13
C VAL A 342 -15.44 17.68 19.30
N VAL A 343 -16.21 16.77 19.89
CA VAL A 343 -17.38 16.17 19.24
C VAL A 343 -18.41 17.24 18.85
N GLN A 344 -18.66 18.23 19.72
CA GLN A 344 -19.58 19.32 19.45
C GLN A 344 -19.13 20.18 18.27
N VAL A 345 -17.83 20.50 18.17
CA VAL A 345 -17.26 21.22 17.02
C VAL A 345 -17.45 20.40 15.73
N LEU A 346 -17.11 19.11 15.76
CA LEU A 346 -17.26 18.22 14.61
C LEU A 346 -18.71 18.03 14.16
N LYS A 347 -19.67 18.16 15.07
CA LYS A 347 -21.11 18.11 14.74
C LYS A 347 -21.56 19.41 14.10
N ASP A 348 -21.40 20.52 14.83
CA ASP A 348 -22.24 21.69 14.62
C ASP A 348 -21.48 22.91 14.09
N HIS A 349 -20.14 22.94 14.16
CA HIS A 349 -19.38 24.12 13.76
C HIS A 349 -19.53 24.36 12.23
N PRO A 350 -19.87 25.59 11.79
CA PRO A 350 -20.18 25.88 10.40
C PRO A 350 -18.95 25.78 9.48
N ASP A 351 -17.75 26.12 9.97
CA ASP A 351 -16.52 26.05 9.16
C ASP A 351 -16.07 24.62 8.85
N MET A 352 -16.57 23.62 9.59
CA MET A 352 -16.08 22.25 9.47
C MET A 352 -16.61 21.56 8.21
N VAL A 353 -15.71 20.94 7.45
CA VAL A 353 -16.02 20.12 6.28
C VAL A 353 -16.15 18.65 6.68
N LEU A 354 -15.23 18.21 7.54
CA LEU A 354 -15.31 16.91 8.20
C LEU A 354 -16.34 16.99 9.32
N ARG A 355 -17.18 15.97 9.42
CA ARG A 355 -18.17 15.82 10.48
C ARG A 355 -17.80 14.64 11.36
N GLU A 356 -18.34 14.59 12.57
CA GLU A 356 -18.14 13.45 13.49
C GLU A 356 -18.39 12.11 12.77
N ALA A 357 -19.45 12.05 11.95
CA ALA A 357 -19.83 10.87 11.17
C ALA A 357 -18.83 10.48 10.06
N ASP A 358 -17.84 11.31 9.74
CA ASP A 358 -16.74 10.96 8.82
C ASP A 358 -15.65 10.13 9.53
N PHE A 359 -15.62 10.13 10.86
CA PHE A 359 -14.61 9.42 11.67
C PHE A 359 -15.13 8.09 12.22
N ALA A 360 -14.31 7.04 12.11
CA ALA A 360 -14.58 5.76 12.74
C ALA A 360 -14.34 5.80 14.26
N ARG A 361 -13.43 6.65 14.73
CA ARG A 361 -13.14 6.89 16.14
C ARG A 361 -12.67 8.32 16.39
N VAL A 362 -13.08 8.89 17.52
CA VAL A 362 -12.61 10.18 18.03
C VAL A 362 -12.06 9.96 19.44
N ASN A 363 -10.74 9.93 19.57
CA ASN A 363 -10.05 9.86 20.86
C ASN A 363 -9.56 11.27 21.20
N ALA A 364 -10.44 12.05 21.84
CA ALA A 364 -10.11 13.35 22.43
C ALA A 364 -10.00 13.19 23.95
N ASN A 365 -8.77 13.10 24.46
CA ASN A 365 -8.46 12.94 25.87
C ASN A 365 -7.01 13.34 26.17
N TRP A 366 -6.62 13.31 27.44
CA TRP A 366 -5.27 13.70 27.88
C TRP A 366 -4.25 12.55 27.94
N GLN A 367 -4.55 11.38 27.35
CA GLN A 367 -3.58 10.28 27.24
C GLN A 367 -2.50 10.60 26.20
N PRO A 368 -1.30 10.00 26.32
CA PRO A 368 -0.29 10.04 25.26
C PRO A 368 -0.83 9.56 23.90
N LYS A 369 -0.39 10.19 22.81
CA LYS A 369 -0.91 9.92 21.45
C LYS A 369 -0.63 8.50 20.99
N ASP A 370 0.52 7.95 21.33
CA ASP A 370 0.89 6.55 21.08
C ASP A 370 -0.08 5.57 21.77
N ALA A 371 -0.46 5.84 23.01
CA ALA A 371 -1.49 5.07 23.72
C ALA A 371 -2.87 5.19 23.04
N ASN A 372 -3.26 6.38 22.60
CA ASN A 372 -4.51 6.57 21.84
C ASN A 372 -4.50 5.82 20.50
N LEU A 373 -3.37 5.79 19.79
CA LEU A 373 -3.23 5.03 18.54
C LEU A 373 -3.37 3.51 18.78
N LEU A 374 -2.82 2.99 19.88
CA LEU A 374 -2.99 1.59 20.27
C LEU A 374 -4.45 1.25 20.59
N ASP A 375 -5.15 2.11 21.33
CA ASP A 375 -6.59 1.95 21.61
C ASP A 375 -7.41 1.96 20.31
N ILE A 376 -7.17 2.92 19.41
CA ILE A 376 -7.85 2.97 18.10
C ILE A 376 -7.56 1.69 17.30
N ALA A 377 -6.31 1.22 17.28
CA ALA A 377 -5.92 -0.01 16.60
C ALA A 377 -6.67 -1.24 17.16
N GLU A 378 -6.77 -1.36 18.48
CA GLU A 378 -7.52 -2.42 19.14
C GLU A 378 -9.02 -2.37 18.77
N LYS A 379 -9.66 -1.21 18.90
CA LYS A 379 -11.09 -1.05 18.62
C LYS A 379 -11.44 -1.25 17.15
N LEU A 380 -10.54 -0.90 16.23
CA LEU A 380 -10.74 -1.15 14.80
C LEU A 380 -10.34 -2.58 14.37
N ASN A 381 -9.77 -3.36 15.29
CA ASN A 381 -9.15 -4.66 15.03
C ASN A 381 -8.14 -4.60 13.87
N LEU A 382 -7.21 -3.64 13.94
CA LEU A 382 -6.16 -3.42 12.96
C LEU A 382 -4.80 -3.32 13.64
N GLY A 383 -3.72 -3.66 12.93
CA GLY A 383 -2.37 -3.42 13.41
C GLY A 383 -1.96 -1.95 13.19
N VAL A 384 -1.15 -1.40 14.11
CA VAL A 384 -0.59 -0.04 13.99
C VAL A 384 0.30 0.14 12.75
N ASP A 385 0.80 -0.95 12.17
CA ASP A 385 1.48 -0.95 10.88
C ASP A 385 0.58 -0.54 9.70
N SER A 386 -0.74 -0.49 9.91
CA SER A 386 -1.72 0.01 8.94
C SER A 386 -2.08 1.50 9.13
N PHE A 387 -1.41 2.22 10.04
CA PHE A 387 -1.77 3.59 10.41
C PHE A 387 -0.83 4.63 9.79
N VAL A 388 -1.40 5.76 9.44
CA VAL A 388 -0.73 7.05 9.24
C VAL A 388 -1.20 7.99 10.35
N PHE A 389 -0.27 8.71 10.99
CA PHE A 389 -0.55 9.73 11.98
C PHE A 389 -0.08 11.09 11.47
N ALA A 390 -0.99 12.07 11.42
CA ALA A 390 -0.69 13.43 11.00
C ALA A 390 -1.00 14.41 12.14
N ASP A 391 0.01 15.19 12.54
CA ASP A 391 -0.03 16.08 13.70
C ASP A 391 0.99 17.22 13.45
N ASP A 392 0.69 18.43 13.92
CA ASP A 392 1.57 19.60 13.78
C ASP A 392 2.68 19.64 14.85
N SER A 393 2.43 19.02 16.00
CA SER A 393 3.34 19.00 17.14
C SER A 393 4.57 18.11 16.86
N PRO A 394 5.79 18.69 16.81
CA PRO A 394 7.01 17.90 16.63
C PRO A 394 7.25 16.92 17.79
N PHE A 395 6.75 17.25 18.98
CA PHE A 395 6.85 16.40 20.17
C PHE A 395 5.98 15.15 20.03
N GLU A 396 4.71 15.31 19.67
CA GLU A 396 3.80 14.16 19.50
C GLU A 396 4.21 13.29 18.31
N CYS A 397 4.61 13.90 17.19
CA CYS A 397 5.19 13.18 16.06
C CYS A 397 6.42 12.36 16.45
N GLY A 398 7.34 12.95 17.24
CA GLY A 398 8.53 12.27 17.72
C GLY A 398 8.21 11.12 18.67
N LEU A 399 7.27 11.31 19.59
CA LEU A 399 6.81 10.27 20.52
C LEU A 399 6.25 9.07 19.76
N VAL A 400 5.35 9.29 18.79
CA VAL A 400 4.77 8.21 17.99
C VAL A 400 5.82 7.52 17.12
N ALA A 401 6.73 8.27 16.49
CA ALA A 401 7.79 7.69 15.67
C ALA A 401 8.75 6.79 16.48
N ASP A 402 9.07 7.18 17.72
CA ASP A 402 9.97 6.43 18.60
C ASP A 402 9.28 5.21 19.24
N SER A 403 8.04 5.36 19.72
CA SER A 403 7.29 4.32 20.44
C SER A 403 6.62 3.31 19.50
N LEU A 404 6.15 3.75 18.34
CA LEU A 404 5.40 2.97 17.36
C LEU A 404 6.01 3.12 15.96
N PRO A 405 7.24 2.61 15.72
CA PRO A 405 7.97 2.80 14.46
C PRO A 405 7.29 2.20 13.23
N GLN A 406 6.22 1.41 13.41
CA GLN A 406 5.41 0.86 12.33
C GLN A 406 4.36 1.86 11.80
N VAL A 407 4.02 2.90 12.58
CA VAL A 407 3.11 3.98 12.19
C VAL A 407 3.85 4.93 11.26
N ALA A 408 3.26 5.26 10.12
CA ALA A 408 3.81 6.31 9.27
C ALA A 408 3.45 7.67 9.88
N VAL A 409 4.44 8.49 10.21
CA VAL A 409 4.22 9.82 10.80
C VAL A 409 4.38 10.89 9.72
N VAL A 410 3.34 11.69 9.54
CA VAL A 410 3.32 12.87 8.65
C VAL A 410 3.38 14.10 9.56
N ARG A 411 4.56 14.71 9.65
CA ARG A 411 4.73 15.92 10.42
C ARG A 411 4.19 17.13 9.66
N LEU A 412 3.02 17.59 10.07
CA LEU A 412 2.49 18.87 9.65
C LEU A 412 3.34 19.96 10.33
N ASP A 413 3.65 21.04 9.63
CA ASP A 413 4.33 22.19 10.23
C ASP A 413 3.31 23.30 10.51
N GLU A 414 3.79 24.39 11.08
CA GLU A 414 2.98 25.57 11.38
C GLU A 414 2.35 26.22 10.12
N GLU A 415 2.70 25.79 8.91
CA GLU A 415 2.17 26.30 7.65
C GLU A 415 1.06 25.38 7.09
N PRO A 416 -0.23 25.66 7.39
CA PRO A 416 -1.35 24.84 6.94
C PRO A 416 -1.51 24.76 5.43
N ALA A 417 -1.00 25.74 4.68
CA ALA A 417 -1.02 25.69 3.21
C ALA A 417 -0.22 24.50 2.65
N LEU A 418 0.75 23.98 3.39
CA LEU A 418 1.60 22.85 2.97
C LEU A 418 1.11 21.49 3.50
N HIS A 419 0.07 21.46 4.34
CA HIS A 419 -0.41 20.21 4.95
C HIS A 419 -0.87 19.18 3.90
N ILE A 420 -1.51 19.65 2.83
CA ILE A 420 -1.98 18.79 1.73
C ILE A 420 -0.79 18.12 1.03
N GLU A 421 0.22 18.90 0.64
CA GLU A 421 1.41 18.38 -0.04
C GLU A 421 2.11 17.34 0.82
N LYS A 422 2.25 17.60 2.12
CA LYS A 422 2.87 16.67 3.07
C LYS A 422 2.11 15.37 3.26
N LEU A 423 0.79 15.44 3.38
CA LEU A 423 -0.04 14.24 3.52
C LEU A 423 0.03 13.33 2.30
N LEU A 424 0.08 13.92 1.10
CA LEU A 424 0.05 13.19 -0.17
C LEU A 424 1.44 12.74 -0.65
N ALA A 425 2.52 13.37 -0.20
CA ALA A 425 3.90 13.18 -0.71
C ALA A 425 4.44 11.73 -0.68
N ASP A 426 3.82 10.84 0.08
CA ASP A 426 4.30 9.48 0.26
C ASP A 426 3.35 8.38 -0.23
N GLY A 427 2.18 8.72 -0.78
CA GLY A 427 1.26 7.72 -1.37
C GLY A 427 0.85 6.61 -0.37
N TRP A 428 0.79 6.91 0.93
CA TRP A 428 0.62 5.88 1.97
C TRP A 428 -0.64 5.02 1.79
N PHE A 429 -1.65 5.56 1.12
CA PHE A 429 -2.96 4.96 0.90
C PHE A 429 -3.15 4.38 -0.52
N ASP A 430 -2.09 4.36 -1.33
CA ASP A 430 -2.19 3.89 -2.71
C ASP A 430 -2.68 2.43 -2.79
N THR A 431 -3.41 2.14 -3.86
CA THR A 431 -3.90 0.79 -4.13
C THR A 431 -3.97 0.57 -5.63
N ALA A 432 -3.62 -0.64 -6.08
CA ALA A 432 -3.58 -0.98 -7.51
C ALA A 432 -4.97 -0.82 -8.15
N ARG A 433 -6.02 -1.21 -7.42
CA ARG A 433 -7.41 -1.05 -7.84
C ARG A 433 -8.28 -0.81 -6.63
N LEU A 434 -9.14 0.20 -6.73
CA LEU A 434 -10.16 0.47 -5.74
C LEU A 434 -11.43 -0.33 -6.08
N THR A 435 -11.85 -1.20 -5.17
CA THR A 435 -13.07 -2.03 -5.31
C THR A 435 -14.30 -1.30 -4.77
N ASP A 436 -15.50 -1.72 -5.16
CA ASP A 436 -16.75 -1.16 -4.61
C ASP A 436 -16.85 -1.46 -3.10
N GLU A 437 -16.34 -2.61 -2.66
CA GLU A 437 -16.23 -2.96 -1.24
C GLU A 437 -15.26 -2.06 -0.46
N ASP A 438 -14.22 -1.51 -1.11
CA ASP A 438 -13.36 -0.51 -0.47
C ASP A 438 -14.15 0.79 -0.26
N ARG A 439 -14.90 1.26 -1.27
CA ARG A 439 -15.72 2.49 -1.16
C ARG A 439 -16.80 2.36 -0.08
N ALA A 440 -17.39 1.16 0.05
CA ALA A 440 -18.39 0.87 1.08
C ALA A 440 -17.77 0.74 2.50
N ARG A 441 -16.45 0.55 2.63
CA ARG A 441 -15.78 0.24 3.91
C ARG A 441 -16.01 1.30 4.98
N ALA A 442 -15.88 2.58 4.63
CA ALA A 442 -16.09 3.67 5.57
C ALA A 442 -17.52 3.66 6.13
N ALA A 443 -18.52 3.32 5.29
CA ALA A 443 -19.91 3.20 5.74
C ALA A 443 -20.14 2.02 6.69
N LEU A 444 -19.46 0.90 6.46
CA LEU A 444 -19.60 -0.33 7.28
C LEU A 444 -19.03 -0.17 8.70
N TYR A 445 -18.00 0.65 8.90
CA TYR A 445 -17.50 0.97 10.25
C TYR A 445 -18.41 1.94 11.01
N ARG A 446 -19.26 2.72 10.32
CA ARG A 446 -20.27 3.57 11.00
C ARG A 446 -21.36 2.75 11.66
N THR A 447 -21.77 1.66 11.02
CA THR A 447 -22.71 0.68 11.62
C THR A 447 -22.11 -0.07 12.82
N GLU A 448 -20.81 0.10 13.12
CA GLU A 448 -20.19 -0.53 14.28
C GLU A 448 -20.67 0.06 15.60
N SER A 449 -21.10 1.34 15.63
CA SER A 449 -21.77 1.90 16.82
C SER A 449 -23.11 1.21 17.08
N GLU A 450 -23.90 0.96 16.02
CA GLU A 450 -25.17 0.24 16.13
C GLU A 450 -24.96 -1.25 16.48
N ARG A 451 -23.85 -1.86 16.04
CA ARG A 451 -23.45 -3.21 16.46
C ARG A 451 -22.98 -3.24 17.92
N ALA A 452 -22.25 -2.22 18.37
CA ALA A 452 -21.82 -2.10 19.76
C ALA A 452 -23.03 -1.93 20.69
N GLU A 453 -24.01 -1.10 20.31
CA GLU A 453 -25.28 -0.99 21.03
C GLU A 453 -26.04 -2.32 21.04
N LEU A 454 -26.08 -3.06 19.93
CA LEU A 454 -26.67 -4.40 19.91
C LEU A 454 -25.95 -5.36 20.87
N LEU A 455 -24.61 -5.30 20.93
CA LEU A 455 -23.81 -6.13 21.81
C LEU A 455 -24.03 -5.78 23.29
N GLU A 456 -24.09 -4.49 23.62
CA GLU A 456 -24.36 -4.02 24.99
C GLU A 456 -25.76 -4.39 25.47
N ASN A 457 -26.74 -4.43 24.56
CA ASN A 457 -28.12 -4.78 24.86
C ASN A 457 -28.40 -6.30 24.82
N ALA A 458 -27.46 -7.12 24.35
CA ALA A 458 -27.63 -8.56 24.29
C ALA A 458 -27.34 -9.22 25.67
N GLY A 459 -28.18 -10.15 26.09
CA GLY A 459 -27.99 -10.91 27.33
C GLY A 459 -26.92 -12.00 27.23
N SER A 460 -26.53 -12.39 26.00
CA SER A 460 -25.44 -13.34 25.74
C SER A 460 -24.83 -13.13 24.34
N MET A 461 -23.68 -13.75 24.09
CA MET A 461 -23.05 -13.76 22.76
C MET A 461 -23.91 -14.48 21.70
N GLU A 462 -24.63 -15.53 22.10
CA GLU A 462 -25.53 -16.27 21.22
C GLU A 462 -26.71 -15.39 20.78
N GLU A 463 -27.32 -14.68 21.72
CA GLU A 463 -28.41 -13.72 21.43
C GLU A 463 -27.94 -12.58 20.53
N TYR A 464 -26.72 -12.09 20.75
CA TYR A 464 -26.09 -11.09 19.88
C TYR A 464 -25.92 -11.61 18.44
N LEU A 465 -25.36 -12.81 18.27
CA LEU A 465 -25.10 -13.40 16.95
C LEU A 465 -26.39 -13.74 16.20
N GLU A 466 -27.42 -14.24 16.89
CA GLU A 466 -28.76 -14.44 16.31
C GLU A 466 -29.38 -13.10 15.91
N GLY A 467 -29.32 -12.11 16.81
CA GLY A 467 -29.84 -10.76 16.57
C GLY A 467 -29.14 -10.02 15.43
N LEU A 468 -27.89 -10.37 15.11
CA LEU A 468 -27.11 -9.81 14.00
C LEU A 468 -27.63 -10.31 12.63
N GLY A 469 -28.17 -11.53 12.57
CA GLY A 469 -28.74 -12.12 11.35
C GLY A 469 -27.72 -12.33 10.24
N VAL A 470 -26.60 -13.01 10.57
CA VAL A 470 -25.48 -13.21 9.64
C VAL A 470 -25.89 -14.12 8.48
N ARG A 471 -25.69 -13.62 7.27
CA ARG A 471 -25.83 -14.37 6.01
C ARG A 471 -24.45 -14.61 5.44
N VAL A 472 -24.16 -15.85 5.06
CA VAL A 472 -22.91 -16.24 4.40
C VAL A 472 -23.25 -16.85 3.05
N LYS A 473 -22.59 -16.36 2.00
CA LYS A 473 -22.62 -17.01 0.69
C LYS A 473 -21.24 -17.57 0.36
N LEU A 474 -21.17 -18.86 0.07
CA LEU A 474 -19.95 -19.56 -0.33
C LEU A 474 -20.10 -20.07 -1.76
N ALA A 475 -19.26 -19.58 -2.66
CA ALA A 475 -19.29 -19.95 -4.07
C ALA A 475 -17.89 -19.97 -4.66
N GLU A 476 -17.71 -20.68 -5.77
CA GLU A 476 -16.49 -20.60 -6.57
C GLU A 476 -16.23 -19.15 -7.01
N ALA A 477 -14.96 -18.74 -6.93
CA ALA A 477 -14.54 -17.40 -7.31
C ALA A 477 -14.62 -17.24 -8.83
N GLY A 478 -15.40 -16.25 -9.28
CA GLY A 478 -15.48 -15.91 -10.70
C GLY A 478 -14.50 -14.81 -11.09
N ALA A 479 -14.49 -14.44 -12.37
CA ALA A 479 -13.65 -13.35 -12.90
C ALA A 479 -13.85 -12.01 -12.15
N GLY A 480 -15.07 -11.74 -11.66
CA GLY A 480 -15.37 -10.53 -10.87
C GLY A 480 -14.77 -10.52 -9.46
N ASP A 481 -14.31 -11.67 -8.94
CA ASP A 481 -13.77 -11.79 -7.59
C ASP A 481 -12.24 -11.69 -7.51
N ILE A 482 -11.56 -11.85 -8.65
CA ILE A 482 -10.09 -12.01 -8.73
C ILE A 482 -9.35 -10.88 -8.02
N ASP A 483 -9.63 -9.62 -8.36
CA ASP A 483 -8.94 -8.48 -7.77
C ASP A 483 -9.19 -8.37 -6.27
N ARG A 484 -10.41 -8.67 -5.84
CA ARG A 484 -10.79 -8.59 -4.44
C ARG A 484 -10.16 -9.70 -3.61
N VAL A 485 -10.09 -10.92 -4.14
CA VAL A 485 -9.41 -12.06 -3.53
C VAL A 485 -7.90 -11.82 -3.45
N ALA A 486 -7.28 -11.32 -4.52
CA ALA A 486 -5.87 -10.93 -4.53
C ALA A 486 -5.59 -9.85 -3.47
N GLN A 487 -6.41 -8.80 -3.45
CA GLN A 487 -6.31 -7.72 -2.46
C GLN A 487 -6.45 -8.23 -1.01
N LEU A 488 -7.38 -9.16 -0.76
CA LEU A 488 -7.54 -9.79 0.55
C LEU A 488 -6.28 -10.57 0.96
N SER A 489 -5.66 -11.31 0.04
CA SER A 489 -4.40 -12.02 0.30
C SER A 489 -3.25 -11.06 0.64
N LEU A 490 -3.19 -9.90 -0.01
CA LEU A 490 -2.16 -8.87 0.19
C LEU A 490 -2.33 -8.10 1.50
N ARG A 491 -3.59 -7.82 1.89
CA ARG A 491 -3.88 -6.89 2.99
C ARG A 491 -4.30 -7.57 4.30
N THR A 492 -4.58 -8.87 4.29
CA THR A 492 -5.06 -9.61 5.48
C THR A 492 -3.90 -10.31 6.18
N ASN A 493 -3.72 -10.02 7.47
CA ASN A 493 -2.61 -10.54 8.27
C ASN A 493 -3.07 -11.31 9.50
N GLN A 494 -4.18 -10.92 10.12
CA GLN A 494 -4.65 -11.51 11.38
C GLN A 494 -5.36 -12.84 11.16
N PHE A 495 -6.19 -12.94 10.12
CA PHE A 495 -6.81 -14.19 9.65
C PHE A 495 -6.31 -14.52 8.26
N ASN A 496 -5.06 -14.95 8.18
CA ASN A 496 -4.44 -15.52 6.99
C ASN A 496 -3.54 -16.66 7.45
N LEU A 497 -3.94 -17.90 7.16
CA LEU A 497 -3.34 -19.08 7.79
C LEU A 497 -1.94 -19.36 7.28
N THR A 498 -1.60 -18.98 6.04
CA THR A 498 -0.25 -19.18 5.49
C THR A 498 0.49 -17.88 5.17
N THR A 499 -0.19 -16.73 5.20
CA THR A 499 0.35 -15.41 4.81
C THR A 499 0.87 -15.31 3.37
N VAL A 500 0.54 -16.29 2.54
CA VAL A 500 0.84 -16.28 1.11
C VAL A 500 0.14 -15.08 0.46
N ARG A 501 0.93 -14.29 -0.26
CA ARG A 501 0.51 -13.08 -0.98
C ARG A 501 0.33 -13.41 -2.45
N LEU A 502 -0.83 -13.12 -3.00
CA LEU A 502 -1.20 -13.43 -4.36
C LEU A 502 -1.51 -12.15 -5.12
N GLN A 503 -0.84 -11.96 -6.25
CA GLN A 503 -1.23 -10.98 -7.24
C GLN A 503 -2.46 -11.46 -8.02
N PRO A 504 -3.18 -10.59 -8.74
CA PRO A 504 -4.34 -10.98 -9.54
C PRO A 504 -4.05 -12.16 -10.49
N ALA A 505 -2.88 -12.16 -11.14
CA ALA A 505 -2.45 -13.24 -12.03
C ALA A 505 -2.31 -14.60 -11.30
N ASP A 506 -1.84 -14.60 -10.05
CA ASP A 506 -1.70 -15.82 -9.24
C ASP A 506 -3.07 -16.39 -8.83
N VAL A 507 -4.07 -15.51 -8.63
CA VAL A 507 -5.44 -15.91 -8.34
C VAL A 507 -6.11 -16.45 -9.60
N THR A 508 -5.98 -15.77 -10.74
CA THR A 508 -6.46 -16.25 -12.04
C THR A 508 -5.92 -17.64 -12.36
N ALA A 509 -4.61 -17.86 -12.22
CA ALA A 509 -3.99 -19.15 -12.49
C ALA A 509 -4.59 -20.30 -11.64
N ARG A 510 -4.99 -20.01 -10.39
CA ARG A 510 -5.66 -21.01 -9.52
C ARG A 510 -7.14 -21.18 -9.83
N VAL A 511 -7.82 -20.15 -10.31
CA VAL A 511 -9.24 -20.25 -10.73
C VAL A 511 -9.35 -21.04 -12.03
N ASP A 512 -8.38 -20.89 -12.94
CA ASP A 512 -8.39 -21.55 -14.25
C ASP A 512 -7.85 -22.99 -14.22
N ASP A 513 -7.24 -23.42 -13.11
CA ASP A 513 -6.71 -24.76 -12.93
C ASP A 513 -7.81 -25.72 -12.45
N PRO A 514 -8.15 -26.79 -13.20
CA PRO A 514 -9.23 -27.71 -12.85
C PRO A 514 -8.98 -28.52 -11.58
N ASP A 515 -7.73 -28.65 -11.13
CA ASP A 515 -7.40 -29.33 -9.87
C ASP A 515 -7.48 -28.38 -8.67
N HIS A 516 -7.65 -27.08 -8.89
CA HIS A 516 -7.81 -26.08 -7.83
C HIS A 516 -9.28 -25.71 -7.62
N LEU A 517 -9.60 -25.37 -6.37
CA LEU A 517 -10.89 -24.87 -5.94
C LEU A 517 -10.67 -23.59 -5.15
N VAL A 518 -11.04 -22.45 -5.75
CA VAL A 518 -10.98 -21.14 -5.11
C VAL A 518 -12.40 -20.73 -4.74
N LEU A 519 -12.67 -20.60 -3.44
CA LEU A 519 -13.98 -20.19 -2.94
C LEU A 519 -13.95 -18.74 -2.46
N ALA A 520 -14.87 -17.93 -2.96
CA ALA A 520 -15.13 -16.60 -2.46
C ALA A 520 -16.17 -16.66 -1.33
N ILE A 521 -15.81 -16.13 -0.16
CA ILE A 521 -16.70 -16.01 1.00
C ILE A 521 -17.32 -14.62 0.97
N ARG A 522 -18.64 -14.55 0.78
CA ARG A 522 -19.42 -13.32 0.90
C ARG A 522 -20.21 -13.33 2.19
N SER A 523 -20.40 -12.16 2.78
CA SER A 523 -21.23 -12.06 3.99
C SER A 523 -22.05 -10.80 4.02
N GLY A 524 -23.17 -10.84 4.73
CA GLY A 524 -23.95 -9.67 5.10
C GLY A 524 -24.60 -9.90 6.47
N ASP A 525 -25.08 -8.83 7.07
CA ASP A 525 -25.86 -8.86 8.30
C ASP A 525 -27.06 -7.92 8.17
N ARG A 526 -27.83 -7.72 9.24
CA ARG A 526 -28.99 -6.81 9.22
C ARG A 526 -28.63 -5.35 8.93
N PHE A 527 -27.37 -4.96 9.14
CA PHE A 527 -26.89 -3.60 8.96
C PHE A 527 -26.30 -3.36 7.57
N GLY A 528 -26.06 -4.42 6.78
CA GLY A 528 -25.68 -4.28 5.39
C GLY A 528 -25.01 -5.50 4.78
N ASP A 529 -24.68 -5.39 3.49
CA ASP A 529 -23.84 -6.35 2.78
C ASP A 529 -22.36 -5.99 2.97
N ASN A 530 -21.54 -6.99 3.32
CA ASN A 530 -20.10 -6.82 3.51
C ASN A 530 -19.29 -7.24 2.26
N GLY A 531 -19.96 -7.71 1.20
CA GLY A 531 -19.37 -8.17 -0.06
C GLY A 531 -18.45 -9.38 0.14
N VAL A 532 -17.42 -9.51 -0.71
CA VAL A 532 -16.40 -10.56 -0.55
C VAL A 532 -15.50 -10.21 0.63
N VAL A 533 -15.61 -11.04 1.67
CA VAL A 533 -14.93 -10.88 2.96
C VAL A 533 -13.81 -11.88 3.16
N GLY A 534 -13.75 -12.97 2.41
CA GLY A 534 -12.69 -13.97 2.55
C GLY A 534 -12.56 -14.87 1.34
N ALA A 535 -11.56 -15.74 1.38
CA ALA A 535 -11.36 -16.77 0.39
C ALA A 535 -10.78 -18.04 1.00
N VAL A 536 -11.12 -19.19 0.41
CA VAL A 536 -10.47 -20.48 0.65
C VAL A 536 -9.80 -20.94 -0.64
N PHE A 537 -8.54 -21.33 -0.55
CA PHE A 537 -7.79 -21.93 -1.65
C PHE A 537 -7.55 -23.39 -1.30
N ALA A 538 -8.10 -24.27 -2.12
CA ALA A 538 -7.88 -25.70 -2.01
C ALA A 538 -7.45 -26.29 -3.35
N ARG A 539 -6.84 -27.47 -3.32
CA ARG A 539 -6.49 -28.24 -4.50
C ARG A 539 -6.73 -29.72 -4.26
N ARG A 540 -7.19 -30.43 -5.27
CA ARG A 540 -7.37 -31.88 -5.24
C ARG A 540 -6.05 -32.55 -5.60
N SER A 541 -5.70 -33.60 -4.85
CA SER A 541 -4.52 -34.43 -5.12
C SER A 541 -4.87 -35.88 -4.86
N GLY A 542 -5.34 -36.58 -5.90
CA GLY A 542 -5.85 -37.94 -5.79
C GLY A 542 -7.09 -38.02 -4.89
N GLU A 543 -7.03 -38.84 -3.84
CA GLU A 543 -8.12 -39.02 -2.87
C GLU A 543 -8.14 -37.97 -1.75
N GLU A 544 -7.26 -36.97 -1.79
CA GLU A 544 -7.15 -35.95 -0.74
C GLU A 544 -7.45 -34.56 -1.28
N LEU A 545 -8.05 -33.72 -0.44
CA LEU A 545 -8.19 -32.28 -0.68
C LEU A 545 -7.18 -31.53 0.19
N HIS A 546 -6.39 -30.65 -0.39
CA HIS A 546 -5.38 -29.86 0.32
C HIS A 546 -5.87 -28.42 0.39
N ILE A 547 -6.01 -27.86 1.58
CA ILE A 547 -6.31 -26.44 1.79
C ILE A 547 -4.98 -25.70 1.89
N ASP A 548 -4.64 -24.99 0.81
CA ASP A 548 -3.38 -24.25 0.71
C ASP A 548 -3.43 -22.94 1.51
N ASN A 549 -4.60 -22.31 1.61
CA ASN A 549 -4.79 -21.14 2.46
C ASN A 549 -6.28 -20.88 2.76
N MET A 550 -6.53 -20.21 3.88
CA MET A 550 -7.78 -19.53 4.15
C MET A 550 -7.50 -18.17 4.75
N LEU A 551 -8.26 -17.19 4.27
CA LEU A 551 -8.16 -15.82 4.74
C LEU A 551 -9.51 -15.14 4.85
N LEU A 552 -9.66 -14.28 5.84
CA LEU A 552 -10.89 -13.57 6.15
C LEU A 552 -10.58 -12.14 6.60
N SER A 553 -11.36 -11.19 6.12
CA SER A 553 -11.25 -9.78 6.49
C SER A 553 -11.59 -9.60 7.97
N CYS A 554 -10.80 -8.78 8.66
CA CYS A 554 -10.91 -8.53 10.10
C CYS A 554 -12.26 -7.96 10.57
N ARG A 555 -13.06 -7.36 9.66
CA ARG A 555 -14.36 -6.74 9.95
C ARG A 555 -15.51 -7.73 10.19
N VAL A 556 -15.35 -9.00 9.82
CA VAL A 556 -16.37 -10.04 10.01
C VAL A 556 -15.88 -11.21 10.85
N PHE A 557 -14.74 -11.02 11.50
CA PHE A 557 -14.09 -12.04 12.31
C PHE A 557 -14.93 -12.44 13.53
N ALA A 558 -14.82 -13.70 13.94
CA ALA A 558 -15.47 -14.28 15.12
C ALA A 558 -17.02 -14.25 15.09
N ARG A 559 -17.60 -14.30 13.89
CA ARG A 559 -19.07 -14.34 13.69
C ARG A 559 -19.59 -15.72 13.27
N GLY A 560 -18.75 -16.75 13.26
CA GLY A 560 -19.11 -18.09 12.79
C GLY A 560 -18.84 -18.32 11.29
N ILE A 561 -18.38 -17.30 10.56
CA ILE A 561 -18.21 -17.33 9.10
C ILE A 561 -17.08 -18.27 8.72
N GLU A 562 -15.96 -18.20 9.44
CA GLU A 562 -14.80 -19.05 9.20
C GLU A 562 -15.12 -20.53 9.43
N GLN A 563 -15.87 -20.85 10.48
CA GLN A 563 -16.35 -22.20 10.78
C GLN A 563 -17.32 -22.68 9.71
N THR A 564 -18.25 -21.82 9.27
CA THR A 564 -19.21 -22.14 8.21
C THR A 564 -18.51 -22.49 6.90
N ALA A 565 -17.52 -21.71 6.49
CA ALA A 565 -16.80 -21.92 5.24
C ALA A 565 -16.07 -23.27 5.23
N ILE A 566 -15.35 -23.59 6.32
CA ILE A 566 -14.63 -24.86 6.42
C ILE A 566 -15.56 -26.05 6.63
N ALA A 567 -16.62 -25.94 7.44
CA ALA A 567 -17.62 -26.99 7.58
C ALA A 567 -18.27 -27.36 6.23
N SER A 568 -18.62 -26.34 5.44
CA SER A 568 -19.18 -26.52 4.09
C SER A 568 -18.18 -27.18 3.14
N LEU A 569 -16.91 -26.78 3.20
CA LEU A 569 -15.85 -27.38 2.38
C LEU A 569 -15.57 -28.84 2.76
N LEU A 570 -15.54 -29.17 4.05
CA LEU A 570 -15.37 -30.55 4.53
C LEU A 570 -16.55 -31.44 4.09
N ALA A 571 -17.78 -30.94 4.18
CA ALA A 571 -18.96 -31.66 3.70
C ALA A 571 -18.89 -31.91 2.18
N HIS A 572 -18.49 -30.90 1.40
CA HIS A 572 -18.29 -31.04 -0.04
C HIS A 572 -17.16 -32.04 -0.36
N ALA A 573 -16.04 -32.00 0.37
CA ALA A 573 -14.93 -32.94 0.20
C ALA A 573 -15.39 -34.39 0.44
N ALA A 574 -16.18 -34.63 1.49
CA ALA A 574 -16.75 -35.95 1.77
C ALA A 574 -17.73 -36.40 0.67
N ALA A 575 -18.63 -35.50 0.22
CA ALA A 575 -19.61 -35.79 -0.83
C ALA A 575 -18.95 -36.11 -2.19
N THR A 576 -17.80 -35.51 -2.48
CA THR A 576 -17.00 -35.74 -3.69
C THR A 576 -15.96 -36.86 -3.52
N GLY A 577 -16.04 -37.64 -2.44
CA GLY A 577 -15.22 -38.84 -2.23
C GLY A 577 -13.77 -38.55 -1.84
N ALA A 578 -13.48 -37.43 -1.20
CA ALA A 578 -12.20 -37.28 -0.49
C ALA A 578 -12.12 -38.28 0.67
N ARG A 579 -10.97 -38.92 0.84
CA ARG A 579 -10.67 -39.74 2.02
C ARG A 579 -10.22 -38.89 3.19
N ALA A 580 -9.62 -37.72 2.93
CA ALA A 580 -9.22 -36.77 3.95
C ALA A 580 -9.00 -35.36 3.37
N VAL A 581 -8.96 -34.40 4.29
CA VAL A 581 -8.58 -33.02 4.00
C VAL A 581 -7.32 -32.67 4.77
N LEU A 582 -6.32 -32.15 4.06
CA LEU A 582 -5.07 -31.67 4.62
C LEU A 582 -5.08 -30.15 4.64
N ALA A 583 -4.49 -29.54 5.66
CA ALA A 583 -4.41 -28.09 5.77
C ALA A 583 -3.07 -27.67 6.36
N SER A 584 -2.65 -26.45 6.04
CA SER A 584 -1.39 -25.90 6.53
C SER A 584 -1.60 -24.59 7.30
N TYR A 585 -0.66 -24.31 8.21
CA TYR A 585 -0.56 -23.05 8.92
C TYR A 585 0.91 -22.63 9.02
N ARG A 586 1.22 -21.42 8.57
CA ARG A 586 2.55 -20.82 8.69
C ARG A 586 2.51 -19.79 9.81
N PRO A 587 3.12 -20.07 10.98
CA PRO A 587 3.10 -19.15 12.11
C PRO A 587 3.87 -17.86 11.77
N THR A 588 3.24 -16.73 12.04
CA THR A 588 3.86 -15.40 11.97
C THR A 588 3.57 -14.64 13.25
N ALA A 589 4.22 -13.47 13.44
CA ALA A 589 3.87 -12.58 14.54
C ALA A 589 2.40 -12.12 14.49
N LYS A 590 1.80 -12.05 13.30
CA LYS A 590 0.51 -11.38 13.03
C LYS A 590 -0.70 -12.32 13.03
N ASN A 591 -0.53 -13.60 12.72
CA ASN A 591 -1.62 -14.58 12.63
C ASN A 591 -1.69 -15.54 13.84
N LYS A 592 -1.04 -15.21 14.96
CA LYS A 592 -1.03 -16.05 16.18
C LYS A 592 -2.43 -16.41 16.68
N ASN A 593 -3.38 -15.50 16.51
CA ASN A 593 -4.76 -15.63 17.00
C ASN A 593 -5.55 -16.75 16.30
N VAL A 594 -5.07 -17.23 15.14
CA VAL A 594 -5.76 -18.28 14.36
C VAL A 594 -5.05 -19.62 14.39
N ARG A 595 -4.00 -19.76 15.21
CA ARG A 595 -3.25 -21.02 15.36
C ARG A 595 -4.15 -22.21 15.72
N GLU A 596 -5.12 -21.99 16.60
CA GLU A 596 -6.02 -23.03 17.09
C GLU A 596 -7.25 -23.23 16.18
N PHE A 597 -7.33 -22.52 15.06
CA PHE A 597 -8.47 -22.62 14.15
C PHE A 597 -8.62 -24.03 13.55
N TRP A 598 -7.54 -24.61 13.01
CA TRP A 598 -7.60 -25.97 12.45
C TRP A 598 -8.00 -27.02 13.51
N PRO A 599 -7.37 -27.08 14.70
CA PRO A 599 -7.85 -27.93 15.80
C PRO A 599 -9.32 -27.73 16.15
N SER A 600 -9.80 -26.49 16.21
CA SER A 600 -11.21 -26.19 16.52
C SER A 600 -12.20 -26.75 15.49
N MET A 601 -11.75 -26.98 14.26
CA MET A 601 -12.54 -27.58 13.17
C MET A 601 -12.35 -29.10 13.04
N GLY A 602 -11.78 -29.75 14.06
CA GLY A 602 -11.61 -31.21 14.10
C GLY A 602 -10.36 -31.73 13.39
N PHE A 603 -9.46 -30.86 12.95
CA PHE A 603 -8.19 -31.30 12.37
C PHE A 603 -7.20 -31.74 13.44
N THR A 604 -6.42 -32.77 13.13
CA THR A 604 -5.33 -33.26 13.99
C THR A 604 -3.98 -32.90 13.40
N PRO A 605 -2.98 -32.49 14.21
CA PRO A 605 -1.64 -32.20 13.71
C PRO A 605 -0.93 -33.49 13.28
N THR A 606 -0.29 -33.47 12.11
CA THR A 606 0.37 -34.66 11.52
C THR A 606 1.89 -34.54 11.47
N ALA A 607 2.42 -33.37 11.10
CA ALA A 607 3.86 -33.10 11.02
C ALA A 607 4.16 -31.59 11.05
N THR A 608 5.42 -31.25 11.35
CA THR A 608 5.99 -29.91 11.14
C THR A 608 7.11 -30.04 10.12
N ALA A 609 7.07 -29.25 9.05
CA ALA A 609 8.11 -29.16 8.04
C ALA A 609 8.30 -27.70 7.65
N ASP A 610 9.53 -27.24 7.48
CA ASP A 610 9.87 -25.90 6.97
C ASP A 610 9.12 -24.74 7.66
N ASP A 611 9.03 -24.77 9.01
CA ASP A 611 8.27 -23.82 9.84
C ASP A 611 6.76 -23.76 9.55
N GLU A 612 6.22 -24.73 8.82
CA GLU A 612 4.79 -24.91 8.53
C GLU A 612 4.22 -26.07 9.37
N LEU A 613 3.07 -25.82 9.99
CA LEU A 613 2.30 -26.83 10.73
C LEU A 613 1.28 -27.46 9.80
N HIS A 614 1.30 -28.80 9.69
CA HIS A 614 0.36 -29.55 8.86
C HIS A 614 -0.69 -30.26 9.72
N PHE A 615 -1.89 -30.29 9.17
CA PHE A 615 -3.10 -30.77 9.82
C PHE A 615 -3.86 -31.72 8.90
N ARG A 616 -4.57 -32.69 9.48
CA ARG A 616 -5.41 -33.66 8.77
C ARG A 616 -6.77 -33.81 9.41
N HIS A 617 -7.80 -33.87 8.58
CA HIS A 617 -9.17 -34.20 8.94
C HIS A 617 -9.63 -35.44 8.16
N ASP A 618 -10.01 -36.51 8.86
CA ASP A 618 -10.40 -37.80 8.26
C ASP A 618 -11.87 -37.87 7.80
N LEU A 619 -12.63 -36.77 7.94
CA LEU A 619 -14.01 -36.61 7.47
C LEU A 619 -15.06 -37.50 8.15
N GLU A 620 -14.69 -38.23 9.21
CA GLU A 620 -15.62 -39.08 9.97
C GLU A 620 -16.62 -38.26 10.81
N ASN A 621 -16.17 -37.15 11.41
CA ASN A 621 -16.97 -36.27 12.25
C ASN A 621 -16.93 -34.85 11.68
N LEU A 622 -17.92 -34.49 10.86
CA LEU A 622 -17.98 -33.17 10.25
C LEU A 622 -18.43 -32.12 11.28
N PRO A 623 -17.76 -30.96 11.36
CA PRO A 623 -18.22 -29.86 12.20
C PRO A 623 -19.55 -29.31 11.68
N ALA A 624 -20.45 -28.95 12.59
CA ALA A 624 -21.74 -28.36 12.24
C ALA A 624 -21.57 -26.89 11.82
N VAL A 625 -22.41 -26.45 10.87
CA VAL A 625 -22.57 -25.02 10.58
C VAL A 625 -23.25 -24.35 11.79
N PRO A 626 -22.72 -23.23 12.30
CA PRO A 626 -23.35 -22.49 13.39
C PRO A 626 -24.81 -22.13 13.09
N THR A 627 -25.71 -22.36 14.05
CA THR A 627 -27.16 -22.25 13.85
C THR A 627 -27.65 -20.83 13.58
N HIS A 628 -26.89 -19.81 13.99
CA HIS A 628 -27.21 -18.41 13.77
C HIS A 628 -26.84 -17.92 12.35
N ILE A 629 -26.26 -18.76 11.50
CA ILE A 629 -25.85 -18.40 10.14
C ILE A 629 -26.84 -18.92 9.10
N LEU A 630 -27.28 -18.02 8.23
CA LEU A 630 -28.00 -18.35 7.02
C LEU A 630 -26.99 -18.57 5.88
N LEU A 631 -26.76 -19.84 5.53
CA LEU A 631 -25.80 -20.24 4.49
C LEU A 631 -26.47 -20.39 3.12
N ASP A 632 -25.96 -19.69 2.12
CA ASP A 632 -26.19 -19.91 0.68
C ASP A 632 -24.91 -20.50 0.08
N SER A 633 -24.86 -21.80 -0.17
CA SER A 633 -23.67 -22.47 -0.73
C SER A 633 -23.98 -23.06 -2.09
N THR A 634 -23.13 -22.75 -3.08
CA THR A 634 -23.21 -23.37 -4.42
C THR A 634 -22.31 -24.59 -4.56
N LEU A 635 -21.61 -25.01 -3.50
CA LEU A 635 -20.89 -26.27 -3.48
C LEU A 635 -21.92 -27.41 -3.50
N GLU A 636 -21.95 -28.19 -4.58
CA GLU A 636 -22.85 -29.33 -4.71
C GLU A 636 -22.66 -30.28 -3.51
N GLY A 637 -23.77 -30.57 -2.80
CA GLY A 637 -23.77 -31.46 -1.62
C GLY A 637 -24.48 -30.93 -0.38
N THR A 638 -25.15 -29.77 -0.39
CA THR A 638 -25.96 -29.33 0.75
C THR A 638 -27.20 -30.23 0.91
N ALA A 639 -27.16 -31.06 1.96
CA ALA A 639 -28.32 -31.81 2.42
C ALA A 639 -29.46 -30.82 2.76
N SER A 640 -30.65 -31.16 2.26
CA SER A 640 -31.93 -30.54 2.64
C SER A 640 -32.24 -30.69 4.11
#